data_AF-A0A535F1Z2-F1
#
_entry.id   AF-A0A535F1Z2-F1
#
_cell.length_a   1.000
_cell.length_b   1.000
_cell.length_c   1.000
_cell.angle_alpha   90.00
_cell.angle_beta   90.00
_cell.angle_gamma   90.00
#
_symmetry.space_group_name_H-M   'P 1'
#
loop_
_entity.id
_entity.type
_entity.pdbx_description
1 polymer ?
#
loop_
_entity_poly.entity_id
_entity_poly.type
_entity_poly.pdbx_seq_one_letter_code
_entity_poly.pdbx_strand_id
1 'polypeptide(L)'
;LHHAMADETNRNGKTSRAEHRTLVPPNKVALRSLADPSVHPSRSQWADPTDADQSLPPSSLAGFTQSFSSASSKDVGASVQMLEESHHSARVTPQLEKELVRSLAQILYMQESTIPVETPFVEIGLDSVIGVEWIQSLNKQYASQLKVSSLYDYPTIRQMAGLLARAGLKSQHMPVQSLSPLSLEESEPVETVSHACKAGLTNLQSVARRPQARSEAIAIIGMAGKYPAAPNLTDLWDNLVQGKDAIREIPLERWNPADYYDPHPGTPGKISCKWLGALEGIEDFDPLFFHLSPAEAEEMDPQQRLFLQEGYKAFEDAGYSPLLLSNRKCGIYLGISGSEYGLLLAGHKGTDTSFMGTSPAIAAARLAYLLNLKGPAISIDTACSSSLVATHLACQALRTQEIDMALVGGVSLYLTADSYVSMCGAGMLSPDGRCKSFDSRANGFVPAEGVGALVLKRLADAQADHDHIYGLIIGSGMNQDGTTNGITAPSVKSQIELEREIYESYQIDPASMSYVEMHGTGTKLGDPIELEALATVFSEKTEHKQYCAIGSVKSNIGHTSAAAGLVGVHKVLLQMLHKKLVPTLHFAQPNPHFAFEASPFYVNTELRDWKRTSGTPLRAAVSSFGMSGTNVHVVIEEYLASEQATSLTSAPTPSLFVLSANSEPQLQSYAREMRLWIQAHVEQALSDIAYTCQVGRQDMEYRLAIVADTREVLLQRLEAFVDGHPSTQVHTGQVKRRRPGTSSDLISSPDNGTVLFEEDSDAQSLLLLWYQKKKLDKIAQAWVRGITIDWKLLSTAGAVQTPSSLPTASALPQRVSLPTYPFARESYWVAPPVGTGATQGPSPTGASVIHPLVQRNTSTLWEQQFRSTFHGEEFFLADHVILVQRIMPAVAYLEMAVAAVREAIGDEAQLSSSQIDISHVVWLRPLIVEEHPVTVRITLDPLENGTIAFVIRREEPEEETEEHIYCQGRILVGQAHKRERPL
;
A
#
# COMPACT_ATOMS: atom_id res chain seq x y z
N LEU A 1 33.73 47.48 -41.55
CA LEU A 1 33.26 48.69 -42.26
C LEU A 1 31.81 48.96 -41.84
N HIS A 2 31.34 50.21 -42.02
CA HIS A 2 29.94 50.68 -42.23
C HIS A 2 28.79 49.66 -42.10
N HIS A 3 27.62 49.96 -41.49
CA HIS A 3 26.98 51.18 -40.94
C HIS A 3 25.90 50.69 -39.92
N ALA A 4 25.24 51.45 -39.04
CA ALA A 4 25.16 52.88 -38.65
C ALA A 4 24.81 52.89 -37.13
N MET A 5 25.25 53.86 -36.28
CA MET A 5 24.65 55.19 -36.09
C MET A 5 23.11 55.15 -35.86
N ALA A 6 22.50 55.83 -34.88
CA ALA A 6 22.97 56.77 -33.84
C ALA A 6 21.78 57.07 -32.87
N ASP A 7 21.84 57.83 -31.76
CA ASP A 7 22.96 58.43 -31.00
C ASP A 7 22.48 58.83 -29.58
N GLU A 8 23.43 59.20 -28.71
CA GLU A 8 23.30 60.19 -27.60
C GLU A 8 22.24 59.99 -26.47
N THR A 9 22.37 60.59 -25.27
CA THR A 9 23.34 61.61 -24.79
C THR A 9 23.73 61.41 -23.31
N ASN A 10 25.04 61.58 -23.02
CA ASN A 10 25.64 62.49 -22.01
C ASN A 10 24.94 62.77 -20.63
N ARG A 11 25.64 62.93 -19.48
CA ARG A 11 27.10 63.05 -19.19
C ARG A 11 27.44 62.95 -17.69
N ASN A 12 28.73 62.69 -17.43
CA ASN A 12 29.64 63.15 -16.34
C ASN A 12 29.06 63.67 -14.99
N GLY A 13 29.64 63.35 -13.81
CA GLY A 13 30.72 62.42 -13.46
C GLY A 13 31.82 62.98 -12.51
N LYS A 14 32.64 62.05 -11.98
CA LYS A 14 33.99 62.21 -11.37
C LYS A 14 34.17 62.99 -10.03
N THR A 15 34.83 62.27 -9.09
CA THR A 15 35.90 62.72 -8.15
C THR A 15 35.60 63.73 -7.01
N SER A 16 36.24 63.69 -5.83
CA SER A 16 37.05 62.65 -5.12
C SER A 16 37.56 63.15 -3.75
N ARG A 17 37.73 62.25 -2.76
CA ARG A 17 38.65 62.34 -1.58
C ARG A 17 38.45 63.52 -0.58
N ALA A 18 38.82 63.42 0.71
CA ALA A 18 39.17 62.30 1.61
C ALA A 18 39.12 62.77 3.09
N GLU A 19 39.28 61.83 4.03
CA GLU A 19 39.66 62.04 5.45
C GLU A 19 38.59 62.69 6.37
N HIS A 20 38.48 62.38 7.68
CA HIS A 20 39.33 61.51 8.53
C HIS A 20 38.57 60.92 9.77
N ARG A 21 39.28 60.04 10.49
CA ARG A 21 39.03 59.47 11.85
C ARG A 21 38.05 58.29 12.02
N THR A 22 38.45 57.43 12.95
CA THR A 22 37.96 56.08 13.29
C THR A 22 37.19 56.04 14.60
N LEU A 23 36.26 55.09 14.73
CA LEU A 23 35.97 54.32 15.97
C LEU A 23 35.24 53.00 15.61
N VAL A 24 35.05 52.10 16.59
CA VAL A 24 34.85 50.64 16.39
C VAL A 24 33.42 50.18 16.81
N PRO A 25 32.83 49.12 16.19
CA PRO A 25 31.41 48.69 16.36
C PRO A 25 31.23 47.74 17.59
N PRO A 26 30.09 47.03 17.87
CA PRO A 26 28.88 46.68 17.08
C PRO A 26 27.54 47.02 17.80
N ASN A 27 26.32 46.50 17.50
CA ASN A 27 25.85 45.38 16.65
C ASN A 27 24.41 45.60 16.08
N LYS A 28 23.84 44.59 15.41
CA LYS A 28 22.47 44.58 14.80
C LYS A 28 21.44 43.77 15.61
N VAL A 29 20.16 44.10 15.41
CA VAL A 29 18.96 43.31 15.76
C VAL A 29 18.09 43.15 14.49
N ALA A 30 17.25 42.11 14.42
CA ALA A 30 16.51 41.74 13.21
C ALA A 30 15.03 42.19 13.21
N LEU A 31 14.53 42.46 11.98
CA LEU A 31 13.18 42.23 11.44
C LEU A 31 11.94 42.39 12.34
N ARG A 32 10.96 43.18 11.86
CA ARG A 32 9.55 42.75 11.83
C ARG A 32 8.71 43.39 10.72
N SER A 33 7.62 42.70 10.40
CA SER A 33 6.66 42.89 9.30
C SER A 33 5.97 44.27 9.23
N LEU A 34 5.42 44.58 8.06
CA LEU A 34 4.34 45.57 7.86
C LEU A 34 3.19 44.98 7.02
N ALA A 35 1.97 45.15 7.51
CA ALA A 35 0.70 45.06 6.79
C ALA A 35 -0.30 46.01 7.49
N ASP A 36 -1.23 46.59 6.74
CA ASP A 36 -2.02 47.81 7.06
C ASP A 36 -3.29 47.82 6.16
N PRO A 37 -4.40 48.58 6.40
CA PRO A 37 -4.80 49.44 7.54
C PRO A 37 -6.00 48.80 8.33
N SER A 38 -7.02 49.42 8.99
CA SER A 38 -7.62 50.76 8.95
C SER A 38 -8.40 51.20 10.21
N VAL A 39 -8.17 52.46 10.61
CA VAL A 39 -9.16 53.52 10.97
C VAL A 39 -10.34 53.19 11.94
N HIS A 40 -10.12 53.42 13.25
CA HIS A 40 -10.60 54.55 14.10
C HIS A 40 -12.01 55.20 13.91
N PRO A 41 -12.54 56.01 14.89
CA PRO A 41 -12.13 56.30 16.29
C PRO A 41 -13.31 56.04 17.31
N SER A 42 -13.43 56.53 18.57
CA SER A 42 -12.77 57.60 19.36
C SER A 42 -12.97 57.50 20.89
N ARG A 43 -11.94 57.93 21.68
CA ARG A 43 -11.95 58.78 22.92
C ARG A 43 -12.92 58.50 24.11
N SER A 44 -12.59 58.79 25.39
CA SER A 44 -11.31 59.15 26.08
C SER A 44 -11.50 59.36 27.60
N GLN A 45 -10.37 59.46 28.34
CA GLN A 45 -10.14 59.97 29.73
C GLN A 45 -10.29 58.91 30.85
N TRP A 46 -9.35 58.71 31.79
CA TRP A 46 -8.35 59.53 32.54
C TRP A 46 -8.83 60.00 33.92
N ALA A 47 -8.28 59.38 34.98
CA ALA A 47 -7.88 60.02 36.24
C ALA A 47 -6.90 59.09 37.00
N ASP A 48 -5.93 59.68 37.69
CA ASP A 48 -4.93 59.06 38.58
C ASP A 48 -4.89 59.92 39.87
N PRO A 49 -4.49 59.41 41.05
CA PRO A 49 -3.16 59.79 41.54
C PRO A 49 -2.43 58.81 42.51
N THR A 50 -1.22 58.41 42.11
CA THR A 50 0.06 58.41 42.88
C THR A 50 0.17 57.80 44.30
N ASP A 51 1.10 56.85 44.40
CA ASP A 51 2.12 56.62 45.44
C ASP A 51 1.76 56.30 46.91
N ALA A 52 2.04 55.04 47.30
CA ALA A 52 2.57 54.68 48.63
C ALA A 52 3.35 53.34 48.62
N ASP A 53 4.60 53.39 48.14
CA ASP A 53 5.80 52.65 48.63
C ASP A 53 5.93 51.09 48.52
N GLN A 54 7.20 50.70 48.29
CA GLN A 54 7.90 49.42 48.45
C GLN A 54 7.45 48.12 47.76
N SER A 55 8.43 47.52 47.09
CA SER A 55 8.32 46.38 46.17
C SER A 55 9.02 45.11 46.66
N LEU A 56 8.49 43.94 46.27
CA LEU A 56 9.24 42.68 46.17
C LEU A 56 8.70 41.85 44.97
N PRO A 57 9.56 41.40 44.03
CA PRO A 57 9.14 40.65 42.84
C PRO A 57 9.59 39.14 42.95
N PRO A 58 9.75 38.31 41.89
CA PRO A 58 9.12 36.98 41.90
C PRO A 58 10.11 35.81 42.02
N SER A 59 9.57 34.60 42.25
CA SER A 59 10.33 33.35 42.36
C SER A 59 10.77 32.77 41.02
N SER A 60 11.97 32.18 40.98
CA SER A 60 12.53 31.40 39.87
C SER A 60 13.54 30.36 40.38
N LEU A 61 13.95 29.40 39.54
CA LEU A 61 14.75 28.24 39.96
C LEU A 61 16.25 28.54 40.14
N ALA A 62 16.75 28.28 41.35
CA ALA A 62 18.09 27.74 41.63
C ALA A 62 18.06 27.08 43.03
N GLY A 63 18.87 26.07 43.37
CA GLY A 63 19.95 25.46 42.60
C GLY A 63 21.32 25.65 43.27
N PHE A 64 21.52 25.13 44.48
CA PHE A 64 22.84 25.09 45.12
C PHE A 64 23.04 23.85 46.01
N THR A 65 24.24 23.30 45.97
CA THR A 65 24.69 22.16 46.77
C THR A 65 25.64 22.61 47.87
N GLN A 66 25.63 21.95 49.03
CA GLN A 66 26.84 21.76 49.83
C GLN A 66 26.74 20.54 50.75
N SER A 67 27.91 20.04 51.16
CA SER A 67 28.13 18.75 51.81
C SER A 67 28.27 18.87 53.33
N PHE A 68 28.08 17.75 54.06
CA PHE A 68 29.20 17.17 54.83
C PHE A 68 28.90 15.79 55.45
N SER A 69 29.98 15.00 55.57
CA SER A 69 30.17 13.83 56.46
C SER A 69 29.45 12.51 56.12
N SER A 70 30.06 11.43 56.61
CA SER A 70 29.74 10.03 56.28
C SER A 70 29.80 9.15 57.53
N ALA A 71 28.84 8.25 57.70
CA ALA A 71 28.89 7.11 58.62
C ALA A 71 28.15 5.93 57.97
N SER A 72 28.45 4.70 58.40
CA SER A 72 28.04 3.49 57.66
C SER A 72 27.18 2.52 58.45
N SER A 73 26.44 1.71 57.67
CA SER A 73 26.13 0.29 57.91
C SER A 73 24.82 -0.11 58.60
N LYS A 74 24.26 -1.18 58.02
CA LYS A 74 23.32 -2.18 58.56
C LYS A 74 21.81 -1.91 58.57
N ASP A 75 21.13 -3.05 58.45
CA ASP A 75 19.75 -3.40 58.80
C ASP A 75 18.59 -2.64 58.14
N VAL A 76 18.26 -3.06 56.92
CA VAL A 76 16.86 -3.18 56.47
C VAL A 76 16.64 -4.60 55.90
N GLY A 77 16.22 -5.51 56.78
CA GLY A 77 15.72 -6.84 56.42
C GLY A 77 14.44 -7.12 57.19
N ALA A 78 13.44 -7.73 56.53
CA ALA A 78 12.03 -7.82 56.96
C ALA A 78 11.35 -6.42 57.10
N SER A 79 10.14 -6.17 56.60
CA SER A 79 9.00 -7.09 56.56
C SER A 79 8.02 -6.77 55.42
N VAL A 80 7.97 -7.61 54.39
CA VAL A 80 6.78 -7.80 53.53
C VAL A 80 6.68 -9.30 53.26
N GLN A 81 5.60 -9.93 53.72
CA GLN A 81 5.33 -11.36 53.56
C GLN A 81 3.82 -11.59 53.62
N MET A 82 3.35 -12.76 53.19
CA MET A 82 1.94 -13.19 53.15
C MET A 82 1.07 -12.53 52.06
N LEU A 83 1.25 -13.00 50.81
CA LEU A 83 0.15 -13.37 49.91
C LEU A 83 0.72 -14.29 48.80
N GLU A 84 1.02 -15.54 49.17
CA GLU A 84 1.45 -16.58 48.22
C GLU A 84 0.26 -17.50 47.90
N GLU A 85 -0.22 -17.48 46.65
CA GLU A 85 -1.04 -18.56 46.09
C GLU A 85 -0.18 -19.50 45.23
N SER A 86 -0.59 -20.75 45.13
CA SER A 86 0.33 -21.89 44.98
C SER A 86 0.58 -22.34 43.53
N HIS A 87 1.72 -21.94 42.97
CA HIS A 87 2.29 -22.61 41.80
C HIS A 87 3.33 -23.66 42.19
N HIS A 88 3.09 -24.92 41.81
CA HIS A 88 4.05 -26.01 41.96
C HIS A 88 5.22 -25.84 40.96
N SER A 89 6.26 -25.13 41.39
CA SER A 89 7.48 -24.95 40.59
C SER A 89 8.26 -26.26 40.51
N ALA A 90 8.27 -26.89 39.33
CA ALA A 90 9.20 -27.96 39.00
C ALA A 90 10.63 -27.41 39.07
N ARG A 91 11.43 -27.91 40.03
CA ARG A 91 12.79 -27.41 40.30
C ARG A 91 13.70 -27.60 39.08
N VAL A 92 13.93 -26.51 38.33
CA VAL A 92 15.01 -26.43 37.35
C VAL A 92 16.32 -26.80 38.05
N THR A 93 16.97 -27.85 37.56
CA THR A 93 18.15 -28.41 38.24
C THR A 93 19.39 -27.72 37.68
N PRO A 94 20.30 -27.15 38.50
CA PRO A 94 21.54 -26.50 38.02
C PRO A 94 22.50 -27.42 37.26
N GLN A 95 22.22 -28.73 37.25
CA GLN A 95 22.89 -29.72 36.41
C GLN A 95 22.38 -29.70 34.95
N LEU A 96 21.08 -29.46 34.74
CA LEU A 96 20.47 -29.41 33.41
C LEU A 96 20.89 -28.14 32.64
N GLU A 97 20.94 -26.98 33.31
CA GLU A 97 21.53 -25.75 32.74
C GLU A 97 22.98 -26.01 32.27
N LYS A 98 23.78 -26.77 33.03
CA LYS A 98 25.17 -27.12 32.67
C LYS A 98 25.28 -28.14 31.53
N GLU A 99 24.39 -29.12 31.46
CA GLU A 99 24.33 -30.06 30.34
C GLU A 99 23.95 -29.34 29.03
N LEU A 100 23.04 -28.37 29.09
CA LEU A 100 22.68 -27.51 27.95
C LEU A 100 23.82 -26.55 27.55
N VAL A 101 24.49 -25.88 28.51
CA VAL A 101 25.69 -25.06 28.23
C VAL A 101 26.76 -25.88 27.50
N ARG A 102 27.03 -27.12 27.95
CA ARG A 102 27.99 -28.01 27.27
C ARG A 102 27.54 -28.41 25.87
N SER A 103 26.28 -28.79 25.71
CA SER A 103 25.70 -29.19 24.42
C SER A 103 25.79 -28.05 23.40
N LEU A 104 25.44 -26.82 23.81
CA LEU A 104 25.52 -25.64 22.97
C LEU A 104 26.98 -25.22 22.68
N ALA A 105 27.88 -25.28 23.67
CA ALA A 105 29.29 -24.97 23.50
C ALA A 105 29.99 -25.90 22.50
N GLN A 106 29.64 -27.19 22.49
CA GLN A 106 30.20 -28.18 21.55
C GLN A 106 29.78 -27.92 20.10
N ILE A 107 28.58 -27.39 19.87
CA ILE A 107 28.05 -27.12 18.53
C ILE A 107 28.50 -25.74 18.01
N LEU A 108 28.57 -24.73 18.87
CA LEU A 108 29.13 -23.40 18.52
C LEU A 108 30.67 -23.35 18.52
N TYR A 109 31.34 -24.46 18.84
CA TYR A 109 32.80 -24.55 19.03
C TYR A 109 33.37 -23.53 20.05
N MET A 110 32.57 -23.16 21.05
CA MET A 110 32.89 -22.21 22.11
C MET A 110 33.36 -22.89 23.40
N GLN A 111 33.81 -22.11 24.38
CA GLN A 111 34.10 -22.62 25.73
C GLN A 111 32.83 -22.59 26.60
N GLU A 112 32.67 -23.56 27.53
CA GLU A 112 31.55 -23.58 28.49
C GLU A 112 31.46 -22.29 29.33
N SER A 113 32.57 -21.57 29.52
CA SER A 113 32.66 -20.31 30.25
C SER A 113 32.23 -19.07 29.44
N THR A 114 32.08 -19.17 28.12
CA THR A 114 31.72 -18.04 27.23
C THR A 114 30.23 -18.00 26.87
N ILE A 115 29.41 -18.89 27.43
CA ILE A 115 27.97 -18.99 27.15
C ILE A 115 27.18 -18.56 28.40
N PRO A 116 26.54 -17.37 28.41
CA PRO A 116 25.74 -16.92 29.54
C PRO A 116 24.35 -17.57 29.53
N VAL A 117 23.87 -18.02 30.70
CA VAL A 117 22.62 -18.80 30.82
C VAL A 117 21.36 -17.99 30.50
N GLU A 118 21.40 -16.67 30.71
CA GLU A 118 20.28 -15.74 30.49
C GLU A 118 20.34 -15.02 29.14
N THR A 119 21.43 -15.15 28.37
CA THR A 119 21.59 -14.44 27.09
C THR A 119 20.79 -15.14 25.99
N PRO A 120 20.07 -14.41 25.11
CA PRO A 120 19.39 -14.98 23.97
C PRO A 120 20.36 -15.75 23.05
N PHE A 121 20.02 -16.95 22.60
CA PHE A 121 20.93 -17.80 21.79
C PHE A 121 21.53 -17.08 20.57
N VAL A 122 20.78 -16.13 19.99
CA VAL A 122 21.18 -15.26 18.87
C VAL A 122 22.45 -14.46 19.17
N GLU A 123 22.53 -13.86 20.37
CA GLU A 123 23.69 -13.07 20.83
C GLU A 123 24.91 -13.96 21.14
N ILE A 124 24.69 -15.27 21.30
CA ILE A 124 25.73 -16.31 21.46
C ILE A 124 26.15 -16.87 20.08
N GLY A 125 25.51 -16.44 18.98
CA GLY A 125 25.83 -16.86 17.61
C GLY A 125 25.06 -18.08 17.11
N LEU A 126 23.95 -18.47 17.73
CA LEU A 126 23.10 -19.56 17.23
C LEU A 126 22.22 -19.07 16.07
N ASP A 127 22.62 -19.39 14.84
CA ASP A 127 21.82 -19.15 13.65
C ASP A 127 20.73 -20.23 13.41
N SER A 128 19.89 -20.02 12.39
CA SER A 128 18.77 -20.91 12.05
C SER A 128 19.16 -22.27 11.46
N VAL A 129 20.41 -22.48 11.04
CA VAL A 129 20.95 -23.78 10.60
C VAL A 129 21.48 -24.52 11.81
N ILE A 130 22.36 -23.89 12.59
CA ILE A 130 22.99 -24.47 13.78
C ILE A 130 21.94 -24.82 14.84
N GLY A 131 20.87 -24.01 14.98
CA GLY A 131 19.74 -24.31 15.85
C GLY A 131 19.02 -25.63 15.51
N VAL A 132 18.87 -25.96 14.23
CA VAL A 132 18.26 -27.23 13.79
C VAL A 132 19.14 -28.41 14.22
N GLU A 133 20.46 -28.31 14.08
CA GLU A 133 21.40 -29.35 14.51
C GLU A 133 21.39 -29.52 16.05
N TRP A 134 21.32 -28.42 16.80
CA TRP A 134 21.23 -28.49 18.27
C TRP A 134 19.93 -29.15 18.74
N ILE A 135 18.78 -28.83 18.15
CA ILE A 135 17.50 -29.49 18.46
C ILE A 135 17.53 -30.98 18.12
N GLN A 136 18.17 -31.38 17.01
CA GLN A 136 18.40 -32.80 16.70
C GLN A 136 19.28 -33.49 17.75
N SER A 137 20.33 -32.82 18.21
CA SER A 137 21.22 -33.31 19.28
C SER A 137 20.46 -33.48 20.62
N LEU A 138 19.67 -32.48 21.03
CA LEU A 138 18.86 -32.52 22.24
C LEU A 138 17.79 -33.63 22.18
N ASN A 139 17.09 -33.77 21.05
CA ASN A 139 16.11 -34.85 20.86
C ASN A 139 16.75 -36.24 20.94
N LYS A 140 17.97 -36.41 20.44
CA LYS A 140 18.75 -37.64 20.57
C LYS A 140 19.26 -37.88 22.00
N GLN A 141 19.61 -36.82 22.74
CA GLN A 141 20.16 -36.89 24.10
C GLN A 141 19.08 -37.17 25.17
N TYR A 142 17.90 -36.56 25.04
CA TYR A 142 16.81 -36.62 26.02
C TYR A 142 15.60 -37.46 25.56
N ALA A 143 15.67 -38.10 24.38
CA ALA A 143 14.59 -38.86 23.75
C ALA A 143 13.28 -38.06 23.57
N SER A 144 13.41 -36.76 23.30
CA SER A 144 12.33 -35.79 23.17
C SER A 144 11.85 -35.59 21.72
N GLN A 145 10.70 -34.94 21.59
CA GLN A 145 10.15 -34.42 20.33
C GLN A 145 10.09 -32.88 20.36
N LEU A 146 11.18 -32.22 20.74
CA LEU A 146 11.29 -30.76 20.65
C LEU A 146 11.16 -30.33 19.19
N LYS A 147 10.24 -29.42 18.91
CA LYS A 147 10.15 -28.74 17.61
C LYS A 147 11.23 -27.66 17.54
N VAL A 148 11.65 -27.29 16.33
CA VAL A 148 12.65 -26.21 16.15
C VAL A 148 12.09 -24.86 16.65
N SER A 149 10.76 -24.67 16.64
CA SER A 149 10.08 -23.52 17.25
C SER A 149 10.46 -23.31 18.73
N SER A 150 10.75 -24.37 19.47
CA SER A 150 11.10 -24.28 20.90
C SER A 150 12.38 -23.48 21.18
N LEU A 151 13.27 -23.27 20.19
CA LEU A 151 14.39 -22.32 20.32
C LEU A 151 13.97 -20.85 20.31
N TYR A 152 12.83 -20.55 19.68
CA TYR A 152 12.26 -19.21 19.55
C TYR A 152 11.26 -18.92 20.68
N ASP A 153 10.54 -19.95 21.14
CA ASP A 153 9.63 -19.87 22.29
C ASP A 153 10.37 -19.79 23.65
N TYR A 154 11.60 -20.33 23.72
CA TYR A 154 12.44 -20.39 24.93
C TYR A 154 13.89 -19.95 24.64
N PRO A 155 14.14 -18.69 24.22
CA PRO A 155 15.41 -18.24 23.64
C PRO A 155 16.65 -18.21 24.57
N THR A 156 16.54 -18.63 25.83
CA THR A 156 17.68 -18.71 26.77
C THR A 156 17.86 -20.10 27.36
N ILE A 157 19.06 -20.43 27.85
CA ILE A 157 19.35 -21.75 28.44
C ILE A 157 18.46 -22.01 29.65
N ARG A 158 18.20 -21.01 30.50
CA ARG A 158 17.28 -21.15 31.64
C ARG A 158 15.86 -21.47 31.21
N GLN A 159 15.37 -20.83 30.15
CA GLN A 159 14.02 -21.06 29.64
C GLN A 159 13.90 -22.46 29.03
N MET A 160 14.89 -22.88 28.24
CA MET A 160 14.97 -24.24 27.68
C MET A 160 15.11 -25.33 28.77
N ALA A 161 15.94 -25.08 29.80
CA ALA A 161 16.03 -25.95 30.98
C ALA A 161 14.69 -26.01 31.75
N GLY A 162 13.94 -24.91 31.78
CA GLY A 162 12.58 -24.83 32.32
C GLY A 162 11.59 -25.73 31.57
N LEU A 163 11.62 -25.72 30.23
CA LEU A 163 10.80 -26.62 29.41
C LEU A 163 11.19 -28.09 29.62
N LEU A 164 12.49 -28.42 29.55
CA LEU A 164 12.97 -29.80 29.71
C LEU A 164 12.70 -30.36 31.13
N ALA A 165 12.80 -29.53 32.17
CA ALA A 165 12.43 -29.91 33.53
C ALA A 165 10.92 -30.17 33.69
N ARG A 166 10.06 -29.40 33.00
CA ARG A 166 8.60 -29.63 32.96
C ARG A 166 8.23 -30.89 32.18
N ALA A 167 9.02 -31.26 31.16
CA ALA A 167 8.85 -32.50 30.40
C ALA A 167 9.27 -33.77 31.17
N GLY A 168 9.92 -33.66 32.32
CA GLY A 168 10.23 -34.79 33.21
C GLY A 168 11.33 -35.75 32.71
N LEU A 169 12.07 -35.35 31.67
CA LEU A 169 13.03 -36.21 30.98
C LEU A 169 14.33 -36.42 31.77
N LYS A 170 14.89 -37.63 31.71
CA LYS A 170 16.13 -38.01 32.42
C LYS A 170 17.28 -38.24 31.42
N SER A 171 18.39 -37.54 31.64
CA SER A 171 19.62 -37.65 30.84
C SER A 171 20.19 -39.08 30.88
N GLN A 172 20.47 -39.69 29.73
CA GLN A 172 20.98 -41.07 29.65
C GLN A 172 22.52 -41.14 29.70
N HIS A 173 23.11 -41.06 30.90
CA HIS A 173 24.50 -41.45 31.16
C HIS A 173 24.62 -42.24 32.48
N MET A 174 25.38 -43.34 32.47
CA MET A 174 25.48 -44.31 33.58
C MET A 174 26.85 -45.00 33.62
N PRO A 175 27.50 -45.13 34.80
CA PRO A 175 28.61 -46.04 35.02
C PRO A 175 28.34 -47.11 36.11
N VAL A 176 28.09 -48.34 35.65
CA VAL A 176 28.52 -49.65 36.20
C VAL A 176 28.46 -49.92 37.73
N GLN A 177 27.49 -50.78 38.09
CA GLN A 177 27.47 -51.83 39.15
C GLN A 177 27.75 -51.52 40.64
N SER A 178 26.79 -51.93 41.47
CA SER A 178 26.98 -52.94 42.54
C SER A 178 25.70 -53.78 42.73
N LEU A 179 25.70 -54.79 43.60
CA LEU A 179 24.75 -55.93 43.57
C LEU A 179 23.58 -55.87 44.59
N SER A 180 22.56 -56.67 44.27
CA SER A 180 21.27 -56.93 44.96
C SER A 180 21.42 -57.57 46.37
N PRO A 181 20.37 -57.73 47.24
CA PRO A 181 19.06 -58.35 46.87
C PRO A 181 17.75 -57.86 47.56
N LEU A 182 16.65 -58.08 46.81
CA LEU A 182 15.29 -58.55 47.20
C LEU A 182 14.68 -58.23 48.58
N SER A 183 13.44 -57.72 48.54
CA SER A 183 12.28 -58.16 49.34
C SER A 183 11.01 -58.14 48.47
N LEU A 184 9.93 -58.80 48.90
CA LEU A 184 8.69 -59.05 48.13
C LEU A 184 7.47 -58.32 48.74
N GLU A 185 6.28 -58.58 48.17
CA GLU A 185 4.92 -58.28 48.72
C GLU A 185 4.50 -56.78 48.66
N GLU A 186 3.24 -56.39 48.45
CA GLU A 186 2.01 -57.18 48.14
C GLU A 186 0.99 -56.35 47.29
N SER A 187 -0.25 -56.83 47.12
CA SER A 187 -1.24 -56.32 46.15
C SER A 187 -2.32 -55.37 46.70
N GLU A 188 -2.98 -54.62 45.78
CA GLU A 188 -4.44 -54.32 45.63
C GLU A 188 -5.44 -54.90 46.68
N PRO A 189 -6.66 -54.33 46.91
CA PRO A 189 -7.41 -53.30 46.12
C PRO A 189 -8.26 -52.26 46.94
N VAL A 190 -9.23 -51.59 46.27
CA VAL A 190 -10.61 -51.19 46.71
C VAL A 190 -11.00 -49.68 46.79
N GLU A 191 -11.69 -49.25 45.73
CA GLU A 191 -12.97 -48.49 45.64
C GLU A 191 -13.21 -47.04 46.18
N THR A 192 -14.00 -46.33 45.34
CA THR A 192 -15.16 -45.43 45.60
C THR A 192 -15.73 -45.32 47.03
N VAL A 193 -16.36 -44.21 47.45
CA VAL A 193 -17.73 -43.78 47.01
C VAL A 193 -17.88 -42.26 46.82
N SER A 194 -18.80 -41.87 45.92
CA SER A 194 -19.28 -40.50 45.67
C SER A 194 -20.04 -39.85 46.84
N HIS A 195 -20.17 -38.51 46.81
CA HIS A 195 -21.42 -37.86 47.23
C HIS A 195 -21.80 -36.70 46.29
N ALA A 196 -23.10 -36.56 46.02
CA ALA A 196 -23.67 -35.55 45.12
C ALA A 196 -24.52 -34.54 45.90
N CYS A 197 -24.80 -33.38 45.29
CA CYS A 197 -25.84 -32.48 45.79
C CYS A 197 -26.64 -31.80 44.65
N LYS A 198 -27.95 -32.07 44.63
CA LYS A 198 -29.02 -31.25 44.02
C LYS A 198 -30.00 -30.92 45.19
N ALA A 199 -30.91 -29.96 45.14
CA ALA A 199 -31.42 -29.13 44.05
C ALA A 199 -31.96 -27.79 44.61
N GLY A 200 -32.34 -26.86 43.72
CA GLY A 200 -33.17 -25.70 44.06
C GLY A 200 -33.79 -25.10 42.80
N LEU A 201 -35.07 -25.38 42.53
CA LEU A 201 -35.77 -25.00 41.30
C LEU A 201 -37.04 -24.19 41.59
N THR A 202 -37.12 -22.97 41.05
CA THR A 202 -38.38 -22.20 40.91
C THR A 202 -38.45 -21.46 39.58
N ASN A 203 -38.72 -22.25 38.54
CA ASN A 203 -39.56 -21.95 37.37
C ASN A 203 -39.87 -20.46 37.06
N LEU A 204 -39.21 -19.90 36.05
CA LEU A 204 -39.72 -18.78 35.25
C LEU A 204 -39.61 -19.15 33.76
N GLN A 205 -40.65 -18.85 32.99
CA GLN A 205 -40.76 -19.28 31.59
C GLN A 205 -39.83 -18.45 30.69
N SER A 206 -38.90 -19.12 30.01
CA SER A 206 -37.96 -18.50 29.09
C SER A 206 -38.64 -18.11 27.76
N VAL A 207 -39.15 -16.88 27.69
CA VAL A 207 -39.40 -16.22 26.41
C VAL A 207 -38.08 -16.22 25.61
N ALA A 208 -38.14 -16.63 24.33
CA ALA A 208 -36.95 -16.82 23.51
C ALA A 208 -36.18 -15.50 23.25
N ARG A 209 -35.23 -15.20 24.13
CA ARG A 209 -34.34 -14.02 24.03
C ARG A 209 -33.39 -14.21 22.85
N ARG A 210 -33.56 -13.42 21.79
CA ARG A 210 -32.64 -13.37 20.64
C ARG A 210 -31.19 -13.12 21.15
N PRO A 211 -30.16 -13.76 20.56
CA PRO A 211 -28.77 -13.55 20.96
C PRO A 211 -28.36 -12.09 20.77
N GLN A 212 -27.99 -11.43 21.87
CA GLN A 212 -27.76 -9.98 21.89
C GLN A 212 -26.52 -9.59 21.08
N ALA A 213 -25.51 -10.47 21.01
CA ALA A 213 -24.26 -10.28 20.26
C ALA A 213 -24.44 -10.02 18.76
N ARG A 214 -25.52 -10.51 18.12
CA ARG A 214 -25.72 -10.31 16.67
C ARG A 214 -26.08 -8.87 16.29
N SER A 215 -26.33 -7.99 17.27
CA SER A 215 -26.60 -6.56 17.06
C SER A 215 -25.33 -5.73 16.80
N GLU A 216 -24.14 -6.27 17.05
CA GLU A 216 -22.87 -5.53 16.99
C GLU A 216 -22.03 -5.87 15.75
N ALA A 217 -22.49 -6.79 14.90
CA ALA A 217 -21.81 -7.18 13.68
C ALA A 217 -21.70 -6.00 12.70
N ILE A 218 -20.59 -5.96 11.94
CA ILE A 218 -20.35 -4.96 10.91
C ILE A 218 -20.67 -5.59 9.54
N ALA A 219 -21.60 -5.01 8.81
CA ALA A 219 -21.98 -5.43 7.48
C ALA A 219 -21.00 -4.87 6.43
N ILE A 220 -20.56 -5.73 5.52
CA ILE A 220 -19.83 -5.35 4.31
C ILE A 220 -20.87 -5.16 3.20
N ILE A 221 -21.03 -3.92 2.74
CA ILE A 221 -22.15 -3.49 1.88
C ILE A 221 -21.72 -3.03 0.48
N GLY A 222 -20.42 -2.95 0.23
CA GLY A 222 -19.85 -2.58 -1.05
C GLY A 222 -18.40 -3.03 -1.13
N MET A 223 -17.93 -3.44 -2.30
CA MET A 223 -16.54 -3.81 -2.53
C MET A 223 -16.07 -3.52 -3.95
N ALA A 224 -14.79 -3.18 -4.09
CA ALA A 224 -14.12 -3.00 -5.37
C ALA A 224 -12.64 -3.37 -5.26
N GLY A 225 -11.98 -3.63 -6.38
CA GLY A 225 -10.56 -3.98 -6.39
C GLY A 225 -10.05 -4.39 -7.77
N LYS A 226 -8.77 -4.12 -7.98
CA LYS A 226 -8.02 -4.37 -9.22
C LYS A 226 -6.76 -5.14 -8.86
N TYR A 227 -6.59 -6.31 -9.47
CA TYR A 227 -5.58 -7.31 -9.11
C TYR A 227 -4.88 -7.88 -10.36
N PRO A 228 -3.76 -8.62 -10.20
CA PRO A 228 -2.98 -9.12 -11.33
C PRO A 228 -3.84 -10.01 -12.25
N ALA A 229 -3.85 -9.68 -13.55
CA ALA A 229 -4.71 -10.27 -14.57
C ALA A 229 -6.23 -10.27 -14.25
N ALA A 230 -6.70 -9.38 -13.37
CA ALA A 230 -8.10 -9.22 -12.93
C ALA A 230 -8.47 -7.73 -12.76
N PRO A 231 -8.99 -7.05 -13.80
CA PRO A 231 -9.30 -5.61 -13.75
C PRO A 231 -10.52 -5.25 -12.88
N ASN A 232 -11.28 -6.23 -12.39
CA ASN A 232 -12.35 -6.10 -11.39
C ASN A 232 -12.54 -7.43 -10.62
N LEU A 233 -13.47 -7.46 -9.66
CA LEU A 233 -13.72 -8.61 -8.80
C LEU A 233 -14.40 -9.81 -9.49
N THR A 234 -15.07 -9.61 -10.63
CA THR A 234 -15.63 -10.71 -11.46
C THR A 234 -14.50 -11.47 -12.13
N ASP A 235 -13.55 -10.75 -12.76
CA ASP A 235 -12.35 -11.37 -13.35
C ASP A 235 -11.48 -12.03 -12.26
N LEU A 236 -11.43 -11.47 -11.05
CA LEU A 236 -10.77 -12.12 -9.91
C LEU A 236 -11.44 -13.46 -9.58
N TRP A 237 -12.77 -13.50 -9.51
CA TRP A 237 -13.51 -14.73 -9.24
C TRP A 237 -13.27 -15.79 -10.33
N ASP A 238 -13.40 -15.42 -11.61
CA ASP A 238 -13.21 -16.36 -12.72
C ASP A 238 -11.77 -16.89 -12.76
N ASN A 239 -10.77 -16.05 -12.48
CA ASN A 239 -9.37 -16.47 -12.34
C ASN A 239 -9.18 -17.46 -11.18
N LEU A 240 -9.80 -17.20 -10.02
CA LEU A 240 -9.72 -18.09 -8.84
C LEU A 240 -10.41 -19.44 -9.09
N VAL A 241 -11.59 -19.44 -9.72
CA VAL A 241 -12.33 -20.65 -10.11
C VAL A 241 -11.52 -21.52 -11.07
N GLN A 242 -10.81 -20.90 -12.02
CA GLN A 242 -9.93 -21.59 -12.96
C GLN A 242 -8.61 -22.09 -12.34
N GLY A 243 -8.30 -21.72 -11.09
CA GLY A 243 -6.99 -21.97 -10.49
C GLY A 243 -5.85 -21.28 -11.23
N LYS A 244 -6.12 -20.10 -11.79
CA LYS A 244 -5.17 -19.33 -12.59
C LYS A 244 -4.04 -18.77 -11.73
N ASP A 245 -2.84 -18.82 -12.29
CA ASP A 245 -1.64 -18.14 -11.82
C ASP A 245 -1.47 -16.84 -12.61
N ALA A 246 -1.32 -15.72 -11.90
CA ALA A 246 -1.20 -14.39 -12.49
C ALA A 246 0.22 -13.79 -12.40
N ILE A 247 1.22 -14.60 -12.01
CA ILE A 247 2.61 -14.14 -11.93
C ILE A 247 3.25 -14.13 -13.32
N ARG A 248 3.78 -12.97 -13.70
CA ARG A 248 4.58 -12.76 -14.90
C ARG A 248 6.00 -12.28 -14.56
N GLU A 249 6.87 -12.27 -15.55
CA GLU A 249 8.14 -11.54 -15.45
C GLU A 249 7.84 -10.04 -15.33
N ILE A 250 8.69 -9.31 -14.59
CA ILE A 250 8.53 -7.86 -14.36
C ILE A 250 8.41 -7.12 -15.72
N PRO A 251 7.40 -6.26 -15.93
CA PRO A 251 7.25 -5.53 -17.19
C PRO A 251 8.40 -4.55 -17.42
N LEU A 252 8.87 -4.46 -18.67
CA LEU A 252 9.87 -3.46 -19.10
C LEU A 252 9.40 -2.00 -18.87
N GLU A 253 8.07 -1.80 -18.78
CA GLU A 253 7.40 -0.55 -18.42
C GLU A 253 7.66 -0.11 -16.96
N ARG A 254 8.11 -1.02 -16.09
CA ARG A 254 8.54 -0.71 -14.71
C ARG A 254 10.06 -0.47 -14.68
N TRP A 255 10.83 -1.51 -14.98
CA TRP A 255 12.27 -1.45 -15.21
C TRP A 255 12.71 -2.69 -16.02
N ASN A 256 13.89 -2.62 -16.64
CA ASN A 256 14.50 -3.79 -17.28
C ASN A 256 15.10 -4.73 -16.21
N PRO A 257 14.62 -5.98 -16.05
CA PRO A 257 15.13 -6.87 -15.01
C PRO A 257 16.58 -7.32 -15.28
N ALA A 258 17.00 -7.36 -16.55
CA ALA A 258 18.32 -7.86 -16.94
C ALA A 258 19.48 -7.03 -16.40
N ASP A 259 19.28 -5.72 -16.18
CA ASP A 259 20.32 -4.83 -15.64
C ASP A 259 20.62 -5.12 -14.15
N TYR A 260 19.63 -5.68 -13.44
CA TYR A 260 19.68 -5.98 -12.01
C TYR A 260 19.77 -7.47 -11.68
N TYR A 261 19.47 -8.37 -12.63
CA TYR A 261 19.37 -9.80 -12.32
C TYR A 261 20.72 -10.48 -12.06
N ASP A 262 20.80 -11.28 -11.00
CA ASP A 262 21.85 -12.27 -10.75
C ASP A 262 21.18 -13.55 -10.21
N PRO A 263 21.39 -14.73 -10.83
CA PRO A 263 20.85 -15.99 -10.31
C PRO A 263 21.41 -16.40 -8.93
N HIS A 264 22.48 -15.77 -8.43
CA HIS A 264 23.02 -16.02 -7.09
C HIS A 264 22.31 -15.14 -6.03
N PRO A 265 21.56 -15.72 -5.07
CA PRO A 265 20.96 -14.95 -4.00
C PRO A 265 22.02 -14.31 -3.10
N GLY A 266 21.83 -13.03 -2.76
CA GLY A 266 22.72 -12.29 -1.86
C GLY A 266 23.82 -11.47 -2.54
N THR A 267 23.94 -11.47 -3.87
CA THR A 267 24.82 -10.51 -4.57
C THR A 267 24.37 -9.07 -4.28
N PRO A 268 25.23 -8.19 -3.70
CA PRO A 268 24.84 -6.82 -3.38
C PRO A 268 24.42 -6.01 -4.61
N GLY A 269 23.33 -5.25 -4.50
CA GLY A 269 22.82 -4.42 -5.60
C GLY A 269 22.12 -5.19 -6.73
N LYS A 270 21.86 -6.49 -6.56
CA LYS A 270 21.24 -7.37 -7.58
C LYS A 270 19.94 -8.03 -7.07
N ILE A 271 19.13 -8.50 -8.01
CA ILE A 271 17.84 -9.18 -7.76
C ILE A 271 17.95 -10.64 -8.19
N SER A 272 17.55 -11.57 -7.32
CA SER A 272 17.48 -13.01 -7.63
C SER A 272 16.06 -13.47 -8.00
N CYS A 273 15.05 -12.66 -7.71
CA CYS A 273 13.69 -12.81 -8.21
C CYS A 273 13.43 -11.77 -9.31
N LYS A 274 12.91 -12.22 -10.45
CA LYS A 274 12.54 -11.38 -11.61
C LYS A 274 11.03 -11.39 -11.90
N TRP A 275 10.23 -11.84 -10.94
CA TRP A 275 8.81 -12.17 -11.09
C TRP A 275 7.94 -11.21 -10.28
N LEU A 276 6.80 -10.81 -10.83
CA LEU A 276 5.86 -9.86 -10.23
C LEU A 276 4.42 -10.23 -10.61
N GLY A 277 3.51 -10.24 -9.63
CA GLY A 277 2.08 -10.14 -9.89
C GLY A 277 1.74 -8.71 -10.30
N ALA A 278 1.99 -8.31 -11.54
CA ALA A 278 1.93 -6.90 -11.96
C ALA A 278 0.54 -6.48 -12.49
N LEU A 279 0.08 -5.30 -12.09
CA LEU A 279 -1.12 -4.64 -12.62
C LEU A 279 -0.88 -4.09 -14.04
N GLU A 280 -1.98 -3.97 -14.79
CA GLU A 280 -2.04 -3.33 -16.11
C GLU A 280 -2.74 -1.97 -15.98
N GLY A 281 -2.23 -0.93 -16.64
CA GLY A 281 -2.75 0.43 -16.52
C GLY A 281 -2.67 0.95 -15.08
N ILE A 282 -1.45 1.13 -14.56
CA ILE A 282 -1.23 1.89 -13.31
C ILE A 282 -1.13 3.40 -13.59
N GLU A 283 -0.72 3.74 -14.81
CA GLU A 283 -0.69 5.06 -15.41
C GLU A 283 -2.11 5.60 -15.71
N ASP A 284 -3.08 4.71 -15.96
CA ASP A 284 -4.48 5.03 -16.29
C ASP A 284 -5.18 5.84 -15.17
N PHE A 285 -5.65 7.05 -15.48
CA PHE A 285 -6.47 7.85 -14.58
C PHE A 285 -7.49 8.73 -15.32
N ASP A 286 -8.46 9.28 -14.57
CA ASP A 286 -9.52 10.18 -15.05
C ASP A 286 -9.55 11.43 -14.16
N PRO A 287 -8.56 12.34 -14.26
CA PRO A 287 -8.41 13.44 -13.31
C PRO A 287 -9.56 14.44 -13.38
N LEU A 288 -10.16 14.64 -14.56
CA LEU A 288 -11.27 15.57 -14.76
C LEU A 288 -12.52 15.13 -13.98
N PHE A 289 -12.79 13.82 -13.92
CA PHE A 289 -13.82 13.26 -13.03
C PHE A 289 -13.58 13.64 -11.57
N PHE A 290 -12.34 13.47 -11.09
CA PHE A 290 -11.93 13.77 -9.71
C PHE A 290 -11.68 15.26 -9.43
N HIS A 291 -11.96 16.14 -10.41
CA HIS A 291 -11.76 17.60 -10.33
C HIS A 291 -10.30 18.02 -10.11
N LEU A 292 -9.37 17.18 -10.58
CA LEU A 292 -7.92 17.37 -10.57
C LEU A 292 -7.45 17.88 -11.94
N SER A 293 -6.27 18.50 -11.99
CA SER A 293 -5.67 18.89 -13.27
C SER A 293 -4.85 17.74 -13.87
N PRO A 294 -4.70 17.66 -15.21
CA PRO A 294 -3.79 16.72 -15.86
C PRO A 294 -2.36 16.75 -15.30
N ALA A 295 -1.80 17.94 -15.06
CA ALA A 295 -0.46 18.10 -14.49
C ALA A 295 -0.36 17.58 -13.04
N GLU A 296 -1.40 17.79 -12.22
CA GLU A 296 -1.43 17.20 -10.87
C GLU A 296 -1.48 15.66 -10.91
N ALA A 297 -2.14 15.08 -11.92
CA ALA A 297 -2.20 13.62 -12.09
C ALA A 297 -0.84 13.01 -12.47
N GLU A 298 0.00 13.73 -13.21
CA GLU A 298 1.39 13.34 -13.50
C GLU A 298 2.26 13.37 -12.23
N GLU A 299 2.03 14.33 -11.32
CA GLU A 299 2.71 14.42 -10.03
C GLU A 299 2.16 13.44 -8.95
N MET A 300 0.96 12.91 -9.12
CA MET A 300 0.34 12.00 -8.16
C MET A 300 0.90 10.58 -8.25
N ASP A 301 1.31 10.04 -7.11
CA ASP A 301 1.64 8.63 -6.93
C ASP A 301 0.45 7.77 -7.42
N PRO A 302 0.68 6.82 -8.36
CA PRO A 302 -0.36 5.96 -8.90
C PRO A 302 -1.17 5.19 -7.83
N GLN A 303 -0.58 4.92 -6.65
CA GLN A 303 -1.30 4.34 -5.51
C GLN A 303 -2.50 5.22 -5.07
N GLN A 304 -2.35 6.56 -5.10
CA GLN A 304 -3.46 7.48 -4.80
C GLN A 304 -4.52 7.46 -5.90
N ARG A 305 -4.09 7.40 -7.16
CA ARG A 305 -4.96 7.40 -8.35
C ARG A 305 -5.83 6.14 -8.40
N LEU A 306 -5.22 4.97 -8.20
CA LEU A 306 -5.90 3.69 -8.10
C LEU A 306 -6.86 3.62 -6.90
N PHE A 307 -6.45 4.11 -5.72
CA PHE A 307 -7.35 4.12 -4.55
C PHE A 307 -8.52 5.10 -4.71
N LEU A 308 -8.35 6.23 -5.39
CA LEU A 308 -9.46 7.14 -5.74
C LEU A 308 -10.50 6.44 -6.62
N GLN A 309 -10.05 5.69 -7.64
CA GLN A 309 -10.94 4.93 -8.51
C GLN A 309 -11.66 3.80 -7.76
N GLU A 310 -10.94 2.87 -7.14
CA GLU A 310 -11.58 1.73 -6.45
C GLU A 310 -12.39 2.16 -5.22
N GLY A 311 -11.97 3.19 -4.50
CA GLY A 311 -12.73 3.77 -3.39
C GLY A 311 -14.05 4.38 -3.84
N TYR A 312 -14.09 5.06 -4.99
CA TYR A 312 -15.35 5.55 -5.57
C TYR A 312 -16.23 4.38 -6.06
N LYS A 313 -15.63 3.39 -6.74
CA LYS A 313 -16.35 2.19 -7.20
C LYS A 313 -17.00 1.43 -6.04
N ALA A 314 -16.33 1.26 -4.89
CA ALA A 314 -16.90 0.57 -3.74
C ALA A 314 -18.14 1.31 -3.16
N PHE A 315 -18.18 2.64 -3.23
CA PHE A 315 -19.38 3.42 -2.88
C PHE A 315 -20.51 3.27 -3.90
N GLU A 316 -20.21 3.26 -5.21
CA GLU A 316 -21.22 2.97 -6.24
C GLU A 316 -21.74 1.53 -6.16
N ASP A 317 -20.88 0.56 -5.85
CA ASP A 317 -21.28 -0.82 -5.62
C ASP A 317 -22.24 -0.94 -4.42
N ALA A 318 -21.98 -0.23 -3.32
CA ALA A 318 -22.92 -0.06 -2.21
C ALA A 318 -24.19 0.77 -2.56
N GLY A 319 -24.30 1.28 -3.78
CA GLY A 319 -25.42 2.11 -4.22
C GLY A 319 -25.52 3.44 -3.46
N TYR A 320 -24.39 4.05 -3.08
CA TYR A 320 -24.32 5.37 -2.48
C TYR A 320 -23.67 6.40 -3.41
N SER A 321 -24.51 7.31 -3.92
CA SER A 321 -24.04 8.46 -4.70
C SER A 321 -23.36 9.52 -3.81
N PRO A 322 -22.49 10.39 -4.37
CA PRO A 322 -21.86 11.49 -3.62
C PRO A 322 -22.85 12.42 -2.90
N LEU A 323 -24.06 12.57 -3.43
CA LEU A 323 -25.15 13.32 -2.77
C LEU A 323 -25.60 12.67 -1.46
N LEU A 324 -25.63 11.34 -1.38
CA LEU A 324 -25.95 10.58 -0.16
C LEU A 324 -24.78 10.50 0.82
N LEU A 325 -23.54 10.71 0.35
CA LEU A 325 -22.32 10.65 1.16
C LEU A 325 -21.91 12.02 1.75
N SER A 326 -22.24 13.11 1.06
CA SER A 326 -21.90 14.48 1.47
C SER A 326 -22.35 14.79 2.90
N ASN A 327 -21.44 15.31 3.72
CA ASN A 327 -21.59 15.59 5.15
C ASN A 327 -21.82 14.37 6.07
N ARG A 328 -21.83 13.12 5.58
CA ARG A 328 -21.88 11.95 6.47
C ARG A 328 -20.58 11.79 7.27
N LYS A 329 -20.71 11.23 8.49
CA LYS A 329 -19.58 10.68 9.24
C LYS A 329 -19.09 9.36 8.64
N CYS A 330 -18.60 9.41 7.40
CA CYS A 330 -17.88 8.30 6.78
C CYS A 330 -16.39 8.47 7.04
N GLY A 331 -15.76 7.48 7.69
CA GLY A 331 -14.30 7.43 7.82
C GLY A 331 -13.62 6.83 6.59
N ILE A 332 -12.34 7.11 6.39
CA ILE A 332 -11.47 6.44 5.41
C ILE A 332 -10.26 5.88 6.13
N TYR A 333 -10.01 4.59 5.98
CA TYR A 333 -8.87 3.88 6.59
C TYR A 333 -8.10 3.17 5.48
N LEU A 334 -6.93 3.67 5.11
CA LEU A 334 -6.15 3.21 3.95
C LEU A 334 -4.86 2.51 4.40
N GLY A 335 -4.73 1.21 4.12
CA GLY A 335 -3.45 0.51 4.18
C GLY A 335 -2.56 0.90 3.00
N ILE A 336 -1.43 1.56 3.26
CA ILE A 336 -0.47 2.02 2.24
C ILE A 336 0.91 2.14 2.88
N SER A 337 1.95 1.69 2.17
CA SER A 337 3.33 1.63 2.69
C SER A 337 4.32 2.19 1.66
N GLY A 338 5.01 3.28 2.01
CA GLY A 338 5.99 3.95 1.13
C GLY A 338 5.40 4.69 -0.08
N SER A 339 6.27 5.37 -0.82
CA SER A 339 5.97 6.01 -2.12
C SER A 339 7.23 5.99 -2.99
N GLU A 340 7.38 4.94 -3.80
CA GLU A 340 8.48 4.84 -4.78
C GLU A 340 8.37 5.93 -5.86
N TYR A 341 7.15 6.40 -6.15
CA TYR A 341 6.91 7.50 -7.08
C TYR A 341 7.56 8.81 -6.61
N GLY A 342 7.70 9.03 -5.30
CA GLY A 342 8.45 10.16 -4.76
C GLY A 342 9.96 10.12 -5.08
N LEU A 343 10.55 8.93 -5.20
CA LEU A 343 11.94 8.76 -5.64
C LEU A 343 12.06 9.03 -7.15
N LEU A 344 11.11 8.53 -7.95
CA LEU A 344 11.04 8.82 -9.38
C LEU A 344 10.91 10.33 -9.65
N LEU A 345 10.01 11.04 -8.97
CA LEU A 345 9.87 12.49 -9.07
C LEU A 345 11.13 13.24 -8.65
N ALA A 346 11.79 12.83 -7.55
CA ALA A 346 13.05 13.44 -7.10
C ALA A 346 14.21 13.26 -8.10
N GLY A 347 14.15 12.24 -8.97
CA GLY A 347 15.11 12.04 -10.06
C GLY A 347 14.94 13.00 -11.24
N HIS A 348 13.80 13.69 -11.37
CA HIS A 348 13.49 14.56 -12.51
C HIS A 348 13.85 16.02 -12.25
N LYS A 349 14.73 16.57 -13.09
CA LYS A 349 15.18 17.97 -12.99
C LYS A 349 14.05 18.92 -13.40
N GLY A 350 13.50 19.64 -12.43
CA GLY A 350 12.57 20.77 -12.66
C GLY A 350 11.26 20.67 -11.90
N THR A 351 10.89 19.50 -11.40
CA THR A 351 9.76 19.31 -10.47
C THR A 351 10.24 19.48 -9.03
N ASP A 352 9.77 20.52 -8.34
CA ASP A 352 9.74 20.49 -6.87
C ASP A 352 8.90 19.27 -6.46
N THR A 353 9.42 18.40 -5.59
CA THR A 353 8.75 17.12 -5.28
C THR A 353 7.37 17.37 -4.67
N SER A 354 6.32 17.02 -5.41
CA SER A 354 4.93 17.32 -5.06
C SER A 354 4.51 16.59 -3.78
N PHE A 355 4.62 17.28 -2.64
CA PHE A 355 4.28 16.75 -1.32
C PHE A 355 2.81 16.28 -1.24
N MET A 356 1.92 16.88 -2.03
CA MET A 356 0.52 16.45 -2.15
C MET A 356 0.33 15.27 -3.11
N GLY A 357 1.26 15.05 -4.05
CA GLY A 357 1.24 13.92 -4.96
C GLY A 357 1.66 12.60 -4.31
N THR A 358 2.52 12.64 -3.28
CA THR A 358 3.17 11.44 -2.71
C THR A 358 2.80 11.15 -1.25
N SER A 359 2.28 12.12 -0.49
CA SER A 359 1.96 11.94 0.94
C SER A 359 0.87 10.88 1.21
N PRO A 360 1.13 9.83 2.02
CA PRO A 360 0.13 8.83 2.38
C PRO A 360 -1.11 9.41 3.07
N ALA A 361 -0.95 10.44 3.89
CA ALA A 361 -2.08 11.12 4.55
C ALA A 361 -3.00 11.81 3.52
N ILE A 362 -2.43 12.32 2.43
CA ILE A 362 -3.20 12.89 1.32
C ILE A 362 -3.88 11.78 0.50
N ALA A 363 -3.25 10.62 0.32
CA ALA A 363 -3.85 9.44 -0.32
C ALA A 363 -5.18 9.02 0.37
N ALA A 364 -5.20 9.02 1.70
CA ALA A 364 -6.43 8.76 2.47
C ALA A 364 -7.43 9.94 2.42
N ALA A 365 -6.95 11.19 2.40
CA ALA A 365 -7.78 12.39 2.49
C ALA A 365 -8.45 12.82 1.17
N ARG A 366 -7.86 12.56 0.00
CA ARG A 366 -8.39 13.05 -1.30
C ARG A 366 -9.85 12.65 -1.56
N LEU A 367 -10.21 11.41 -1.28
CA LEU A 367 -11.59 10.94 -1.49
C LEU A 367 -12.57 11.50 -0.45
N ALA A 368 -12.11 11.72 0.80
CA ALA A 368 -12.91 12.38 1.83
C ALA A 368 -13.16 13.86 1.51
N TYR A 369 -12.19 14.55 0.90
CA TYR A 369 -12.33 15.90 0.37
C TYR A 369 -13.33 15.94 -0.79
N LEU A 370 -13.14 15.10 -1.82
CA LEU A 370 -14.02 15.02 -3.00
C LEU A 370 -15.49 14.79 -2.63
N LEU A 371 -15.74 13.79 -1.78
CA LEU A 371 -17.10 13.37 -1.40
C LEU A 371 -17.65 14.15 -0.19
N ASN A 372 -16.92 15.18 0.28
CA ASN A 372 -17.30 16.03 1.41
C ASN A 372 -17.63 15.22 2.70
N LEU A 373 -16.87 14.16 2.98
CA LEU A 373 -17.04 13.31 4.15
C LEU A 373 -16.62 14.03 5.44
N LYS A 374 -17.04 13.49 6.60
CA LYS A 374 -16.83 14.08 7.94
C LYS A 374 -16.33 13.08 9.00
N GLY A 375 -16.01 11.84 8.63
CA GLY A 375 -15.23 10.95 9.49
C GLY A 375 -13.72 11.23 9.39
N PRO A 376 -12.89 10.52 10.17
CA PRO A 376 -11.44 10.62 10.07
C PRO A 376 -10.94 10.01 8.74
N ALA A 377 -9.87 10.57 8.17
CA ALA A 377 -9.15 9.99 7.04
C ALA A 377 -7.73 9.64 7.51
N ILE A 378 -7.37 8.35 7.49
CA ILE A 378 -6.16 7.81 8.13
C ILE A 378 -5.43 6.88 7.16
N SER A 379 -4.16 7.17 6.90
CA SER A 379 -3.21 6.25 6.28
C SER A 379 -2.54 5.38 7.35
N ILE A 380 -2.45 4.08 7.10
CA ILE A 380 -1.95 3.07 8.03
C ILE A 380 -0.82 2.31 7.35
N ASP A 381 0.36 2.32 7.97
CA ASP A 381 1.48 1.44 7.61
C ASP A 381 1.82 0.54 8.80
N THR A 382 1.64 -0.75 8.57
CA THR A 382 2.07 -1.90 9.38
C THR A 382 2.62 -3.00 8.46
N ALA A 383 3.20 -2.59 7.33
CA ALA A 383 3.56 -3.44 6.19
C ALA A 383 2.40 -4.36 5.77
N CYS A 384 2.61 -5.67 5.77
CA CYS A 384 1.71 -6.67 5.17
C CYS A 384 0.35 -6.88 5.87
N SER A 385 0.13 -6.31 7.06
CA SER A 385 -1.17 -6.36 7.75
C SER A 385 -2.02 -5.08 7.58
N SER A 386 -1.49 -4.04 6.92
CA SER A 386 -2.06 -2.67 6.91
C SER A 386 -3.53 -2.56 6.54
N SER A 387 -3.99 -3.15 5.44
CA SER A 387 -5.42 -3.06 5.07
C SER A 387 -6.34 -3.85 6.00
N LEU A 388 -5.81 -4.82 6.76
CA LEU A 388 -6.56 -5.57 7.77
C LEU A 388 -6.57 -4.84 9.11
N VAL A 389 -5.47 -4.14 9.49
CA VAL A 389 -5.48 -3.15 10.59
C VAL A 389 -6.52 -2.06 10.30
N ALA A 390 -6.54 -1.55 9.07
CA ALA A 390 -7.54 -0.59 8.60
C ALA A 390 -8.98 -1.14 8.73
N THR A 391 -9.19 -2.43 8.41
CA THR A 391 -10.47 -3.12 8.61
C THR A 391 -10.86 -3.16 10.09
N HIS A 392 -9.94 -3.56 10.98
CA HIS A 392 -10.19 -3.61 12.42
C HIS A 392 -10.52 -2.23 13.01
N LEU A 393 -9.71 -1.20 12.73
CA LEU A 393 -9.92 0.15 13.25
C LEU A 393 -11.25 0.75 12.78
N ALA A 394 -11.64 0.52 11.52
CA ALA A 394 -12.95 0.90 11.00
C ALA A 394 -14.10 0.17 11.71
N CYS A 395 -13.96 -1.14 11.98
CA CYS A 395 -14.94 -1.90 12.75
C CYS A 395 -15.09 -1.36 14.18
N GLN A 396 -14.00 -0.99 14.85
CA GLN A 396 -14.07 -0.43 16.20
C GLN A 396 -14.75 0.95 16.21
N ALA A 397 -14.36 1.86 15.31
CA ALA A 397 -14.96 3.20 15.20
C ALA A 397 -16.46 3.16 14.83
N LEU A 398 -16.90 2.14 14.07
CA LEU A 398 -18.31 1.86 13.82
C LEU A 398 -19.04 1.36 15.08
N ARG A 399 -18.42 0.47 15.87
CA ARG A 399 -18.99 -0.06 17.13
C ARG A 399 -19.07 1.02 18.23
N THR A 400 -18.09 1.91 18.34
CA THR A 400 -18.09 3.05 19.29
C THR A 400 -18.99 4.21 18.84
N GLN A 401 -19.51 4.18 17.61
CA GLN A 401 -20.36 5.22 17.00
C GLN A 401 -19.66 6.58 16.78
N GLU A 402 -18.33 6.56 16.66
CA GLU A 402 -17.53 7.69 16.18
C GLU A 402 -17.89 8.03 14.72
N ILE A 403 -18.12 6.98 13.91
CA ILE A 403 -18.55 7.04 12.51
C ILE A 403 -19.81 6.21 12.27
N ASP A 404 -20.51 6.49 11.16
CA ASP A 404 -21.73 5.79 10.74
C ASP A 404 -21.50 4.88 9.52
N MET A 405 -20.38 5.08 8.83
CA MET A 405 -19.92 4.33 7.68
C MET A 405 -18.39 4.38 7.64
N ALA A 406 -17.73 3.38 7.06
CA ALA A 406 -16.31 3.45 6.74
C ALA A 406 -16.04 2.98 5.31
N LEU A 407 -15.12 3.65 4.62
CA LEU A 407 -14.39 3.07 3.51
C LEU A 407 -13.06 2.53 4.05
N VAL A 408 -12.78 1.27 3.80
CA VAL A 408 -11.51 0.62 4.13
C VAL A 408 -10.79 0.31 2.83
N GLY A 409 -9.51 0.69 2.74
CA GLY A 409 -8.68 0.55 1.55
C GLY A 409 -7.37 -0.18 1.82
N GLY A 410 -6.77 -0.69 0.75
CA GLY A 410 -5.43 -1.24 0.73
C GLY A 410 -4.84 -1.10 -0.66
N VAL A 411 -3.62 -0.57 -0.77
CA VAL A 411 -2.92 -0.39 -2.06
C VAL A 411 -1.43 -0.69 -1.93
N SER A 412 -0.84 -1.31 -2.96
CA SER A 412 0.60 -1.47 -3.13
C SER A 412 0.96 -1.60 -4.61
N LEU A 413 2.06 -0.98 -5.01
CA LEU A 413 2.65 -1.07 -6.36
C LEU A 413 4.16 -1.31 -6.25
N TYR A 414 4.79 -1.73 -7.34
CA TYR A 414 6.25 -1.88 -7.45
C TYR A 414 6.73 -1.19 -8.72
N LEU A 415 7.36 -0.02 -8.53
CA LEU A 415 7.71 0.94 -9.57
C LEU A 415 9.23 1.01 -9.79
N THR A 416 10.06 0.68 -8.79
CA THR A 416 11.53 0.66 -8.93
C THR A 416 12.18 -0.66 -8.51
N ALA A 417 13.37 -0.92 -9.05
CA ALA A 417 14.16 -2.10 -8.72
C ALA A 417 14.69 -2.12 -7.28
N ASP A 418 14.80 -0.96 -6.62
CA ASP A 418 15.46 -0.81 -5.31
C ASP A 418 14.74 -1.61 -4.20
N SER A 419 13.41 -1.67 -4.26
CA SER A 419 12.61 -2.51 -3.37
C SER A 419 12.86 -4.00 -3.61
N TYR A 420 13.02 -4.42 -4.87
CA TYR A 420 13.40 -5.80 -5.20
C TYR A 420 14.83 -6.13 -4.74
N VAL A 421 15.80 -5.21 -4.91
CA VAL A 421 17.17 -5.37 -4.40
C VAL A 421 17.16 -5.51 -2.88
N SER A 422 16.37 -4.67 -2.18
CA SER A 422 16.24 -4.70 -0.72
C SER A 422 15.63 -6.02 -0.23
N MET A 423 14.53 -6.49 -0.84
CA MET A 423 13.90 -7.76 -0.49
C MET A 423 14.75 -8.99 -0.85
N CYS A 424 15.55 -8.92 -1.93
CA CYS A 424 16.52 -9.96 -2.28
C CYS A 424 17.70 -10.01 -1.29
N GLY A 425 18.24 -8.85 -0.89
CA GLY A 425 19.28 -8.75 0.14
C GLY A 425 18.83 -9.25 1.51
N ALA A 426 17.55 -9.07 1.84
CA ALA A 426 16.92 -9.62 3.04
C ALA A 426 16.50 -11.10 2.92
N GLY A 427 16.74 -11.77 1.78
CA GLY A 427 16.42 -13.18 1.57
C GLY A 427 14.92 -13.52 1.55
N MET A 428 14.04 -12.54 1.33
CA MET A 428 12.59 -12.69 1.48
C MET A 428 11.90 -13.33 0.26
N LEU A 429 12.49 -13.17 -0.92
CA LEU A 429 11.83 -13.53 -2.18
C LEU A 429 12.16 -14.96 -2.65
N SER A 430 11.15 -15.64 -3.19
CA SER A 430 11.30 -16.93 -3.87
C SER A 430 12.05 -16.74 -5.20
N PRO A 431 13.18 -17.43 -5.45
CA PRO A 431 13.84 -17.42 -6.75
C PRO A 431 12.96 -18.00 -7.88
N ASP A 432 12.05 -18.92 -7.52
CA ASP A 432 11.07 -19.51 -8.45
C ASP A 432 9.91 -18.55 -8.77
N GLY A 433 9.80 -17.42 -8.07
CA GLY A 433 8.73 -16.44 -8.26
C GLY A 433 7.34 -16.92 -7.87
N ARG A 434 7.19 -17.83 -6.89
CA ARG A 434 5.87 -18.34 -6.47
C ARG A 434 5.75 -18.47 -4.96
N CYS A 435 4.67 -17.94 -4.38
CA CYS A 435 4.26 -18.20 -2.99
C CYS A 435 3.77 -19.65 -2.88
N LYS A 436 4.64 -20.59 -2.47
CA LYS A 436 4.28 -22.00 -2.33
C LYS A 436 3.66 -22.30 -0.96
N SER A 437 2.52 -21.67 -0.70
CA SER A 437 1.82 -21.71 0.58
C SER A 437 1.65 -23.14 1.10
N PHE A 438 2.13 -23.39 2.32
CA PHE A 438 2.07 -24.66 3.05
C PHE A 438 2.80 -25.87 2.43
N ASP A 439 3.53 -25.68 1.33
CA ASP A 439 4.25 -26.74 0.62
C ASP A 439 5.67 -26.98 1.18
N SER A 440 6.20 -28.19 1.05
CA SER A 440 7.57 -28.54 1.46
C SER A 440 8.68 -27.73 0.74
N ARG A 441 8.37 -27.15 -0.43
CA ARG A 441 9.26 -26.32 -1.26
C ARG A 441 9.05 -24.81 -1.04
N ALA A 442 8.38 -24.42 0.05
CA ALA A 442 8.35 -23.06 0.56
C ALA A 442 9.77 -22.47 0.63
N ASN A 443 9.98 -21.30 0.05
CA ASN A 443 11.30 -20.66 -0.06
C ASN A 443 11.26 -19.13 -0.21
N GLY A 444 10.18 -18.48 0.23
CA GLY A 444 9.96 -17.05 0.09
C GLY A 444 8.65 -16.74 -0.64
N PHE A 445 8.27 -15.46 -0.67
CA PHE A 445 7.12 -14.99 -1.44
C PHE A 445 7.54 -14.43 -2.81
N VAL A 446 6.57 -14.17 -3.69
CA VAL A 446 6.76 -13.31 -4.87
C VAL A 446 5.97 -12.01 -4.64
N PRO A 447 6.53 -10.83 -4.91
CA PRO A 447 5.79 -9.57 -4.74
C PRO A 447 4.65 -9.46 -5.75
N ALA A 448 3.65 -8.65 -5.41
CA ALA A 448 2.54 -8.32 -6.31
C ALA A 448 2.01 -6.91 -6.08
N GLU A 449 1.39 -6.38 -7.12
CA GLU A 449 0.69 -5.11 -7.13
C GLU A 449 -0.81 -5.35 -6.94
N GLY A 450 -1.52 -4.43 -6.29
CA GLY A 450 -2.96 -4.57 -6.09
C GLY A 450 -3.58 -3.41 -5.34
N VAL A 451 -4.86 -3.18 -5.59
CA VAL A 451 -5.71 -2.24 -4.86
C VAL A 451 -7.05 -2.89 -4.53
N GLY A 452 -7.55 -2.64 -3.32
CA GLY A 452 -8.86 -3.10 -2.87
C GLY A 452 -9.55 -2.09 -1.96
N ALA A 453 -10.88 -2.12 -1.95
CA ALA A 453 -11.72 -1.27 -1.13
C ALA A 453 -12.99 -2.00 -0.63
N LEU A 454 -13.43 -1.71 0.59
CA LEU A 454 -14.68 -2.17 1.20
C LEU A 454 -15.45 -0.99 1.79
N VAL A 455 -16.78 -1.00 1.66
CA VAL A 455 -17.68 -0.13 2.42
C VAL A 455 -18.30 -0.91 3.57
N LEU A 456 -18.20 -0.36 4.78
CA LEU A 456 -18.65 -0.96 6.05
C LEU A 456 -19.71 -0.10 6.74
N LYS A 457 -20.71 -0.75 7.34
CA LYS A 457 -21.71 -0.14 8.25
C LYS A 457 -22.00 -1.08 9.43
N ARG A 458 -22.57 -0.56 10.53
CA ARG A 458 -23.22 -1.41 11.54
C ARG A 458 -24.37 -2.20 10.91
N LEU A 459 -24.53 -3.48 11.25
CA LEU A 459 -25.57 -4.34 10.65
C LEU A 459 -26.99 -3.77 10.80
N ALA A 460 -27.32 -3.20 11.97
CA ALA A 460 -28.63 -2.59 12.21
C ALA A 460 -28.90 -1.43 11.22
N ASP A 461 -27.91 -0.59 10.97
CA ASP A 461 -28.02 0.56 10.06
C ASP A 461 -28.03 0.11 8.60
N ALA A 462 -27.34 -0.98 8.28
CA ALA A 462 -27.36 -1.59 6.95
C ALA A 462 -28.74 -2.17 6.60
N GLN A 463 -29.36 -2.85 7.58
CA GLN A 463 -30.73 -3.34 7.48
C GLN A 463 -31.77 -2.21 7.42
N ALA A 464 -31.54 -1.09 8.12
CA ALA A 464 -32.45 0.06 8.13
C ALA A 464 -32.41 0.89 6.82
N ASP A 465 -31.23 1.07 6.22
CA ASP A 465 -31.09 1.76 4.92
C ASP A 465 -31.44 0.86 3.71
N HIS A 466 -31.77 -0.41 3.93
CA HIS A 466 -31.92 -1.44 2.90
C HIS A 466 -30.69 -1.54 1.96
N ASP A 467 -29.50 -1.61 2.56
CA ASP A 467 -28.26 -1.99 1.87
C ASP A 467 -28.29 -3.47 1.47
N HIS A 468 -27.62 -3.83 0.36
CA HIS A 468 -27.18 -5.21 0.19
C HIS A 468 -25.98 -5.50 1.09
N ILE A 469 -25.76 -6.77 1.41
CA ILE A 469 -24.75 -7.20 2.37
C ILE A 469 -24.10 -8.48 1.85
N TYR A 470 -22.80 -8.40 1.51
CA TYR A 470 -22.02 -9.57 1.08
C TYR A 470 -21.71 -10.52 2.23
N GLY A 471 -21.46 -9.96 3.42
CA GLY A 471 -21.09 -10.72 4.61
C GLY A 471 -20.99 -9.84 5.85
N LEU A 472 -20.80 -10.49 7.00
CA LEU A 472 -20.74 -9.85 8.31
C LEU A 472 -19.37 -10.07 8.95
N ILE A 473 -18.66 -9.00 9.30
CA ILE A 473 -17.53 -9.09 10.22
C ILE A 473 -18.11 -9.23 11.64
N ILE A 474 -18.04 -10.45 12.17
CA ILE A 474 -18.60 -10.79 13.48
C ILE A 474 -17.59 -10.54 14.61
N GLY A 475 -16.30 -10.75 14.35
CA GLY A 475 -15.20 -10.47 15.27
C GLY A 475 -13.91 -10.05 14.55
N SER A 476 -13.07 -9.27 15.22
CA SER A 476 -11.75 -8.86 14.72
C SER A 476 -10.85 -8.39 15.86
N GLY A 477 -9.55 -8.60 15.76
CA GLY A 477 -8.57 -8.12 16.73
C GLY A 477 -7.20 -7.93 16.11
N MET A 478 -6.29 -7.29 16.84
CA MET A 478 -4.90 -7.10 16.46
C MET A 478 -3.98 -7.12 17.68
N ASN A 479 -2.76 -7.63 17.52
CA ASN A 479 -1.73 -7.60 18.57
C ASN A 479 -0.31 -7.47 17.96
N GLN A 480 0.72 -7.79 18.76
CA GLN A 480 2.12 -7.65 18.39
C GLN A 480 2.93 -8.91 18.74
N ASP A 481 3.87 -9.29 17.88
CA ASP A 481 4.85 -10.35 18.13
C ASP A 481 5.80 -9.99 19.28
N GLY A 482 6.15 -8.71 19.44
CA GLY A 482 7.01 -8.23 20.52
C GLY A 482 8.47 -8.60 20.32
N THR A 483 9.07 -9.28 21.29
CA THR A 483 10.49 -9.67 21.25
C THR A 483 10.65 -11.08 20.68
N THR A 484 11.06 -11.17 19.42
CA THR A 484 11.34 -12.42 18.69
C THR A 484 12.80 -12.49 18.21
N ASN A 485 13.17 -13.58 17.52
CA ASN A 485 14.52 -13.78 16.98
C ASN A 485 14.76 -12.91 15.73
N GLY A 486 14.94 -11.60 15.95
CA GLY A 486 14.97 -10.58 14.92
C GLY A 486 13.58 -10.04 14.60
N ILE A 487 13.47 -8.74 14.33
CA ILE A 487 12.21 -7.99 14.23
C ILE A 487 11.22 -8.50 13.15
N THR A 488 11.69 -9.30 12.20
CA THR A 488 10.89 -9.89 11.12
C THR A 488 10.49 -11.36 11.38
N ALA A 489 10.89 -11.96 12.51
CA ALA A 489 10.52 -13.32 12.88
C ALA A 489 9.17 -13.33 13.62
N PRO A 490 8.17 -14.12 13.17
CA PRO A 490 6.84 -14.13 13.78
C PRO A 490 6.78 -14.93 15.09
N SER A 491 5.79 -14.62 15.94
CA SER A 491 5.56 -15.29 17.24
C SER A 491 4.37 -16.26 17.19
N VAL A 492 4.64 -17.56 17.33
CA VAL A 492 3.59 -18.60 17.49
C VAL A 492 2.66 -18.23 18.64
N LYS A 493 3.23 -17.80 19.77
CA LYS A 493 2.47 -17.40 20.97
C LYS A 493 1.53 -16.23 20.67
N SER A 494 2.02 -15.18 20.00
CA SER A 494 1.22 -13.98 19.75
C SER A 494 0.06 -14.25 18.79
N GLN A 495 0.26 -15.13 17.79
CA GLN A 495 -0.83 -15.58 16.90
C GLN A 495 -1.86 -16.43 17.64
N ILE A 496 -1.42 -17.39 18.48
CA ILE A 496 -2.29 -18.17 19.37
C ILE A 496 -3.13 -17.27 20.29
N GLU A 497 -2.51 -16.27 20.90
CA GLU A 497 -3.16 -15.37 21.86
C GLU A 497 -4.16 -14.44 21.17
N LEU A 498 -3.80 -13.89 20.00
CA LEU A 498 -4.69 -13.10 19.14
C LEU A 498 -5.96 -13.86 18.75
N GLU A 499 -5.80 -15.06 18.22
CA GLU A 499 -6.92 -15.87 17.72
C GLU A 499 -7.83 -16.32 18.87
N ARG A 500 -7.25 -16.77 19.99
CA ARG A 500 -8.03 -17.12 21.19
C ARG A 500 -8.79 -15.93 21.76
N GLU A 501 -8.15 -14.77 21.91
CA GLU A 501 -8.79 -13.54 22.41
C GLU A 501 -9.99 -13.15 21.54
N ILE A 502 -9.89 -13.22 20.21
CA ILE A 502 -10.99 -12.93 19.29
C ILE A 502 -12.12 -13.95 19.46
N TYR A 503 -11.81 -15.25 19.44
CA TYR A 503 -12.84 -16.29 19.52
C TYR A 503 -13.58 -16.25 20.87
N GLU A 504 -12.89 -15.98 21.97
CA GLU A 504 -13.50 -15.89 23.29
C GLU A 504 -14.27 -14.57 23.49
N SER A 505 -13.71 -13.42 23.07
CA SER A 505 -14.38 -12.11 23.20
C SER A 505 -15.66 -12.00 22.37
N TYR A 506 -15.64 -12.52 21.13
CA TYR A 506 -16.79 -12.49 20.23
C TYR A 506 -17.67 -13.75 20.29
N GLN A 507 -17.36 -14.69 21.20
CA GLN A 507 -18.12 -15.93 21.43
C GLN A 507 -18.27 -16.79 20.15
N ILE A 508 -17.17 -16.93 19.41
CA ILE A 508 -17.07 -17.68 18.16
C ILE A 508 -16.48 -19.05 18.45
N ASP A 509 -17.22 -20.11 18.15
CA ASP A 509 -16.76 -21.50 18.24
C ASP A 509 -15.91 -21.88 17.00
N PRO A 510 -14.63 -22.26 17.14
CA PRO A 510 -13.81 -22.74 16.02
C PRO A 510 -14.37 -23.96 15.29
N ALA A 511 -15.17 -24.81 15.95
CA ALA A 511 -15.87 -25.92 15.30
C ALA A 511 -16.94 -25.46 14.28
N SER A 512 -17.34 -24.19 14.33
CA SER A 512 -18.27 -23.58 13.37
C SER A 512 -17.60 -22.93 12.15
N MET A 513 -16.28 -22.76 12.16
CA MET A 513 -15.53 -22.25 11.00
C MET A 513 -15.21 -23.38 10.02
N SER A 514 -15.24 -23.07 8.72
CA SER A 514 -15.13 -24.08 7.64
C SER A 514 -14.15 -23.70 6.53
N TYR A 515 -13.65 -22.47 6.54
CA TYR A 515 -12.54 -22.02 5.71
C TYR A 515 -11.67 -21.02 6.49
N VAL A 516 -10.35 -20.99 6.26
CA VAL A 516 -9.49 -19.88 6.71
C VAL A 516 -8.59 -19.43 5.54
N GLU A 517 -8.63 -18.12 5.29
CA GLU A 517 -7.69 -17.44 4.40
C GLU A 517 -6.44 -17.08 5.21
N MET A 518 -5.41 -17.90 5.05
CA MET A 518 -4.15 -17.76 5.77
C MET A 518 -3.32 -16.61 5.20
N HIS A 519 -2.47 -16.02 6.03
CA HIS A 519 -1.42 -15.12 5.58
C HIS A 519 -0.47 -15.84 4.59
N GLY A 520 -0.06 -17.08 4.90
CA GLY A 520 0.35 -18.12 3.94
C GLY A 520 1.33 -17.71 2.86
N THR A 521 2.47 -17.13 3.23
CA THR A 521 3.42 -16.50 2.30
C THR A 521 4.29 -17.46 1.50
N GLY A 522 4.33 -18.75 1.83
CA GLY A 522 5.24 -19.71 1.20
C GLY A 522 6.66 -19.60 1.77
N THR A 523 6.79 -19.21 3.04
CA THR A 523 8.08 -19.06 3.74
C THR A 523 8.38 -20.29 4.59
N LYS A 524 9.67 -20.65 4.71
CA LYS A 524 10.10 -21.84 5.44
C LYS A 524 9.75 -21.81 6.94
N LEU A 525 9.75 -20.61 7.53
CA LEU A 525 9.55 -20.39 8.96
C LEU A 525 8.12 -19.90 9.28
N GLY A 526 7.55 -19.01 8.46
CA GLY A 526 6.23 -18.43 8.72
C GLY A 526 5.09 -19.43 8.53
N ASP A 527 5.08 -20.20 7.44
CA ASP A 527 3.98 -21.12 7.15
C ASP A 527 3.79 -22.20 8.25
N PRO A 528 4.85 -22.86 8.80
CA PRO A 528 4.67 -23.76 9.95
C PRO A 528 4.22 -23.07 11.24
N ILE A 529 4.66 -21.83 11.49
CA ILE A 529 4.31 -21.05 12.69
C ILE A 529 2.81 -20.71 12.69
N GLU A 530 2.31 -20.21 11.56
CA GLU A 530 0.89 -19.89 11.38
C GLU A 530 0.00 -21.16 11.45
N LEU A 531 0.43 -22.27 10.83
CA LEU A 531 -0.29 -23.54 10.89
C LEU A 531 -0.36 -24.11 12.32
N GLU A 532 0.75 -24.09 13.07
CA GLU A 532 0.81 -24.57 14.45
C GLU A 532 -0.05 -23.73 15.40
N ALA A 533 -0.03 -22.40 15.22
CA ALA A 533 -0.82 -21.47 16.03
C ALA A 533 -2.32 -21.73 15.89
N LEU A 534 -2.83 -21.66 14.66
CA LEU A 534 -4.24 -21.85 14.34
C LEU A 534 -4.71 -23.27 14.72
N ALA A 535 -3.87 -24.30 14.50
CA ALA A 535 -4.21 -25.68 14.85
C ALA A 535 -4.29 -25.91 16.37
N THR A 536 -3.50 -25.17 17.16
CA THR A 536 -3.56 -25.22 18.62
C THR A 536 -4.88 -24.60 19.10
N VAL A 537 -5.20 -23.37 18.68
CA VAL A 537 -6.42 -22.66 19.12
C VAL A 537 -7.70 -23.39 18.71
N PHE A 538 -7.73 -24.01 17.52
CA PHE A 538 -8.87 -24.85 17.12
C PHE A 538 -8.94 -26.16 17.93
N SER A 539 -7.80 -26.81 18.19
CA SER A 539 -7.76 -28.08 18.95
C SER A 539 -8.10 -27.89 20.44
N GLU A 540 -7.97 -26.69 20.99
CA GLU A 540 -8.47 -26.34 22.34
C GLU A 540 -10.00 -26.43 22.46
N LYS A 541 -10.74 -26.31 21.35
CA LYS A 541 -12.21 -26.28 21.34
C LYS A 541 -12.84 -27.49 20.64
N THR A 542 -12.12 -28.21 19.77
CA THR A 542 -12.64 -29.41 19.10
C THR A 542 -11.59 -30.46 18.76
N GLU A 543 -11.98 -31.74 18.90
CA GLU A 543 -11.19 -32.89 18.46
C GLU A 543 -11.35 -33.20 16.96
N HIS A 544 -12.28 -32.54 16.25
CA HIS A 544 -12.53 -32.80 14.84
C HIS A 544 -11.32 -32.50 13.96
N LYS A 545 -11.02 -33.41 13.03
CA LYS A 545 -9.87 -33.35 12.12
C LYS A 545 -10.34 -33.23 10.66
N GLN A 546 -9.53 -32.59 9.82
CA GLN A 546 -9.77 -32.46 8.37
C GLN A 546 -11.16 -31.89 8.00
N TYR A 547 -11.72 -30.99 8.80
CA TYR A 547 -13.07 -30.44 8.59
C TYR A 547 -13.06 -28.99 8.05
N CYS A 548 -12.03 -28.22 8.40
CA CYS A 548 -11.88 -26.82 7.96
C CYS A 548 -10.88 -26.76 6.81
N ALA A 549 -11.25 -26.07 5.72
CA ALA A 549 -10.36 -25.84 4.59
C ALA A 549 -9.41 -24.67 4.87
N ILE A 550 -8.20 -24.71 4.33
CA ILE A 550 -7.28 -23.56 4.30
C ILE A 550 -6.77 -23.27 2.89
N GLY A 551 -6.42 -22.01 2.66
CA GLY A 551 -5.79 -21.55 1.42
C GLY A 551 -5.18 -20.16 1.57
N SER A 552 -4.44 -19.71 0.56
CA SER A 552 -4.00 -18.31 0.46
C SER A 552 -3.95 -17.83 -0.99
N VAL A 553 -4.63 -16.72 -1.27
CA VAL A 553 -4.69 -16.04 -2.58
C VAL A 553 -3.31 -15.58 -3.07
N LYS A 554 -2.33 -15.48 -2.16
CA LYS A 554 -0.92 -15.24 -2.52
C LYS A 554 -0.36 -16.31 -3.45
N SER A 555 -0.91 -17.53 -3.43
CA SER A 555 -0.57 -18.60 -4.38
C SER A 555 -1.12 -18.37 -5.80
N ASN A 556 -2.15 -17.53 -5.97
CA ASN A 556 -2.71 -17.17 -7.28
C ASN A 556 -2.06 -15.92 -7.88
N ILE A 557 -1.88 -14.87 -7.07
CA ILE A 557 -1.49 -13.53 -7.55
C ILE A 557 -0.19 -12.97 -6.97
N GLY A 558 0.44 -13.65 -5.99
CA GLY A 558 1.58 -13.13 -5.24
C GLY A 558 1.19 -12.28 -4.03
N HIS A 559 2.19 -11.71 -3.35
CA HIS A 559 1.99 -10.92 -2.14
C HIS A 559 1.73 -9.45 -2.45
N THR A 560 0.47 -9.01 -2.38
CA THR A 560 0.04 -7.62 -2.62
C THR A 560 0.31 -6.68 -1.42
N SER A 561 1.44 -6.87 -0.73
CA SER A 561 1.95 -6.11 0.42
C SER A 561 0.88 -5.50 1.34
N ALA A 562 0.72 -4.17 1.39
CA ALA A 562 -0.22 -3.50 2.29
C ALA A 562 -1.70 -3.78 1.96
N ALA A 563 -2.02 -4.20 0.73
CA ALA A 563 -3.36 -4.61 0.28
C ALA A 563 -3.68 -6.10 0.52
N ALA A 564 -2.73 -6.89 1.04
CA ALA A 564 -2.85 -8.35 1.15
C ALA A 564 -4.03 -8.84 2.02
N GLY A 565 -4.46 -8.04 3.00
CA GLY A 565 -5.63 -8.36 3.81
C GLY A 565 -6.95 -8.26 3.03
N LEU A 566 -7.13 -7.21 2.22
CA LEU A 566 -8.39 -6.99 1.52
C LEU A 566 -8.62 -7.96 0.37
N VAL A 567 -7.58 -8.38 -0.35
CA VAL A 567 -7.76 -9.41 -1.39
C VAL A 567 -8.13 -10.78 -0.79
N GLY A 568 -7.66 -11.08 0.42
CA GLY A 568 -8.12 -12.23 1.20
C GLY A 568 -9.61 -12.12 1.59
N VAL A 569 -10.03 -10.94 2.07
CA VAL A 569 -11.45 -10.67 2.37
C VAL A 569 -12.33 -10.77 1.12
N HIS A 570 -11.93 -10.16 -0.01
CA HIS A 570 -12.66 -10.28 -1.28
C HIS A 570 -12.81 -11.74 -1.72
N LYS A 571 -11.74 -12.54 -1.68
CA LYS A 571 -11.82 -13.97 -1.97
C LYS A 571 -12.81 -14.69 -1.05
N VAL A 572 -12.78 -14.43 0.26
CA VAL A 572 -13.73 -15.03 1.21
C VAL A 572 -15.19 -14.64 0.88
N LEU A 573 -15.45 -13.37 0.56
CA LEU A 573 -16.79 -12.90 0.20
C LEU A 573 -17.29 -13.51 -1.12
N LEU A 574 -16.44 -13.60 -2.14
CA LEU A 574 -16.77 -14.24 -3.42
C LEU A 574 -17.03 -15.75 -3.22
N GLN A 575 -16.21 -16.44 -2.42
CA GLN A 575 -16.44 -17.83 -2.04
C GLN A 575 -17.79 -18.02 -1.32
N MET A 576 -18.18 -17.09 -0.44
CA MET A 576 -19.50 -17.12 0.24
C MET A 576 -20.65 -16.85 -0.74
N LEU A 577 -20.52 -15.84 -1.60
CA LEU A 577 -21.53 -15.43 -2.60
C LEU A 577 -21.86 -16.59 -3.56
N HIS A 578 -20.83 -17.21 -4.13
CA HIS A 578 -20.95 -18.34 -5.05
C HIS A 578 -21.04 -19.71 -4.37
N LYS A 579 -20.93 -19.75 -3.03
CA LYS A 579 -20.98 -20.95 -2.16
C LYS A 579 -20.02 -22.05 -2.62
N LYS A 580 -18.78 -21.65 -2.93
CA LYS A 580 -17.72 -22.53 -3.44
C LYS A 580 -16.37 -22.16 -2.84
N LEU A 581 -15.56 -23.18 -2.55
CA LEU A 581 -14.16 -23.04 -2.20
C LEU A 581 -13.31 -23.14 -3.46
N VAL A 582 -12.36 -22.22 -3.64
CA VAL A 582 -11.45 -22.15 -4.80
C VAL A 582 -10.10 -22.82 -4.50
N PRO A 583 -9.40 -23.35 -5.52
CA PRO A 583 -8.08 -23.95 -5.34
C PRO A 583 -7.02 -22.93 -4.88
N THR A 584 -6.27 -23.29 -3.84
CA THR A 584 -4.95 -22.70 -3.55
C THR A 584 -3.89 -23.44 -4.35
N LEU A 585 -2.92 -22.72 -4.91
CA LEU A 585 -1.97 -23.26 -5.90
C LEU A 585 -0.65 -23.71 -5.28
N HIS A 586 0.17 -24.36 -6.12
CA HIS A 586 1.55 -24.82 -5.86
C HIS A 586 1.76 -25.88 -4.78
N PHE A 587 0.75 -26.17 -3.96
CA PHE A 587 0.75 -27.27 -3.01
C PHE A 587 0.75 -28.63 -3.74
N ALA A 588 1.85 -29.37 -3.60
CA ALA A 588 2.03 -30.72 -4.12
C ALA A 588 2.58 -31.70 -3.07
N GLN A 589 3.29 -31.21 -2.04
CA GLN A 589 3.69 -31.98 -0.87
C GLN A 589 3.52 -31.13 0.39
N PRO A 590 2.89 -31.62 1.46
CA PRO A 590 2.73 -30.87 2.71
C PRO A 590 4.07 -30.50 3.32
N ASN A 591 4.15 -29.31 3.93
CA ASN A 591 5.32 -28.90 4.71
C ASN A 591 5.59 -29.91 5.85
N PRO A 592 6.77 -30.54 5.91
CA PRO A 592 7.06 -31.63 6.84
C PRO A 592 7.14 -31.19 8.31
N HIS A 593 7.12 -29.89 8.58
CA HIS A 593 7.12 -29.35 9.94
C HIS A 593 5.70 -29.25 10.56
N PHE A 594 4.64 -29.55 9.80
CA PHE A 594 3.26 -29.52 10.29
C PHE A 594 2.49 -30.83 9.98
N ALA A 595 1.82 -31.39 11.00
CA ALA A 595 1.16 -32.69 10.92
C ALA A 595 -0.32 -32.55 10.47
N PHE A 596 -0.53 -32.27 9.18
CA PHE A 596 -1.86 -32.04 8.60
C PHE A 596 -2.92 -33.08 9.01
N GLU A 597 -2.64 -34.38 8.89
CA GLU A 597 -3.59 -35.47 9.20
C GLU A 597 -4.12 -35.43 10.65
N ALA A 598 -3.30 -34.96 11.60
CA ALA A 598 -3.65 -34.83 13.01
C ALA A 598 -4.31 -33.48 13.36
N SER A 599 -4.51 -32.61 12.37
CA SER A 599 -5.01 -31.25 12.53
C SER A 599 -6.47 -31.06 12.08
N PRO A 600 -7.15 -29.98 12.53
CA PRO A 600 -8.43 -29.52 11.99
C PRO A 600 -8.45 -29.27 10.47
N PHE A 601 -7.28 -29.03 9.86
CA PHE A 601 -7.15 -28.34 8.58
C PHE A 601 -6.72 -29.22 7.41
N TYR A 602 -7.36 -29.04 6.25
CA TYR A 602 -6.88 -29.55 4.97
C TYR A 602 -6.65 -28.39 3.98
N VAL A 603 -5.62 -28.51 3.14
CA VAL A 603 -5.35 -27.53 2.09
C VAL A 603 -6.31 -27.76 0.92
N ASN A 604 -7.08 -26.74 0.52
CA ASN A 604 -8.06 -26.88 -0.56
C ASN A 604 -7.41 -26.63 -1.93
N THR A 605 -7.15 -27.71 -2.68
CA THR A 605 -6.44 -27.68 -3.98
C THR A 605 -7.35 -27.80 -5.21
N GLU A 606 -8.67 -27.84 -5.04
CA GLU A 606 -9.64 -27.97 -6.14
C GLU A 606 -10.91 -27.13 -5.90
N LEU A 607 -11.70 -26.88 -6.95
CA LEU A 607 -12.98 -26.19 -6.83
C LEU A 607 -14.02 -27.10 -6.15
N ARG A 608 -14.50 -26.72 -4.96
CA ARG A 608 -15.48 -27.50 -4.17
C ARG A 608 -16.73 -26.68 -3.85
N ASP A 609 -17.86 -27.34 -3.61
CA ASP A 609 -19.04 -26.68 -3.03
C ASP A 609 -18.81 -26.37 -1.54
N TRP A 610 -18.99 -25.12 -1.13
CA TRP A 610 -18.93 -24.72 0.27
C TRP A 610 -20.29 -24.89 0.92
N LYS A 611 -20.46 -25.99 1.67
CA LYS A 611 -21.75 -26.43 2.22
C LYS A 611 -21.90 -25.98 3.68
N ARG A 612 -23.09 -25.48 4.02
CA ARG A 612 -23.47 -25.12 5.41
C ARG A 612 -23.61 -26.39 6.26
N THR A 613 -23.00 -26.41 7.44
CA THR A 613 -23.08 -27.53 8.39
C THR A 613 -24.30 -27.37 9.29
N SER A 614 -25.24 -28.31 9.24
CA SER A 614 -26.40 -28.38 10.17
C SER A 614 -27.22 -27.08 10.33
N GLY A 615 -27.21 -26.20 9.31
CA GLY A 615 -27.90 -24.91 9.33
C GLY A 615 -27.10 -23.72 9.87
N THR A 616 -25.82 -23.87 10.23
CA THR A 616 -24.95 -22.71 10.48
C THR A 616 -24.75 -21.91 9.18
N PRO A 617 -24.61 -20.58 9.22
CA PRO A 617 -24.11 -19.83 8.08
C PRO A 617 -22.68 -20.28 7.72
N LEU A 618 -22.23 -20.02 6.50
CA LEU A 618 -20.81 -20.20 6.17
C LEU A 618 -19.97 -19.21 7.01
N ARG A 619 -18.91 -19.70 7.65
CA ARG A 619 -17.99 -18.91 8.48
C ARG A 619 -16.55 -19.16 8.07
N ALA A 620 -15.81 -18.07 7.96
CA ALA A 620 -14.38 -18.10 7.65
C ALA A 620 -13.62 -17.02 8.40
N ALA A 621 -12.31 -17.23 8.55
CA ALA A 621 -11.39 -16.23 9.05
C ALA A 621 -10.42 -15.75 7.97
N VAL A 622 -9.84 -14.57 8.17
CA VAL A 622 -8.73 -13.99 7.38
C VAL A 622 -7.63 -13.55 8.35
N SER A 623 -6.42 -14.07 8.17
CA SER A 623 -5.22 -13.65 8.90
C SER A 623 -4.33 -12.78 8.01
N SER A 624 -3.73 -11.72 8.58
CA SER A 624 -2.55 -11.10 7.97
C SER A 624 -1.61 -10.54 9.02
N PHE A 625 -0.32 -10.84 8.82
CA PHE A 625 0.76 -10.53 9.74
C PHE A 625 1.74 -9.56 9.08
N GLY A 626 2.14 -8.51 9.79
CA GLY A 626 3.08 -7.51 9.30
C GLY A 626 4.52 -7.92 9.63
N MET A 627 5.47 -7.69 8.72
CA MET A 627 6.91 -7.96 8.96
C MET A 627 7.55 -7.10 10.08
N SER A 628 6.79 -6.18 10.67
CA SER A 628 7.13 -5.41 11.87
C SER A 628 6.53 -6.01 13.16
N GLY A 629 5.94 -7.19 13.08
CA GLY A 629 5.32 -7.92 14.20
C GLY A 629 3.84 -7.63 14.45
N THR A 630 3.21 -6.69 13.71
CA THR A 630 1.79 -6.34 13.95
C THR A 630 0.85 -7.34 13.28
N ASN A 631 0.14 -8.12 14.08
CA ASN A 631 -0.74 -9.20 13.63
C ASN A 631 -2.20 -8.77 13.64
N VAL A 632 -2.99 -9.23 12.67
CA VAL A 632 -4.45 -9.00 12.61
C VAL A 632 -5.18 -10.26 12.16
N HIS A 633 -6.33 -10.51 12.78
CA HIS A 633 -7.22 -11.61 12.42
C HIS A 633 -8.68 -11.13 12.44
N VAL A 634 -9.46 -11.57 11.45
CA VAL A 634 -10.86 -11.12 11.21
C VAL A 634 -11.74 -12.31 10.88
N VAL A 635 -12.91 -12.44 11.54
CA VAL A 635 -13.88 -13.52 11.30
C VAL A 635 -15.12 -12.98 10.59
N ILE A 636 -15.46 -13.62 9.47
CA ILE A 636 -16.56 -13.27 8.57
C ILE A 636 -17.64 -14.37 8.58
N GLU A 637 -18.90 -13.97 8.58
CA GLU A 637 -20.09 -14.83 8.51
C GLU A 637 -20.94 -14.47 7.28
N GLU A 638 -21.46 -15.48 6.59
CA GLU A 638 -22.42 -15.34 5.49
C GLU A 638 -23.69 -14.61 5.94
N TYR A 639 -24.08 -13.55 5.23
CA TYR A 639 -25.33 -12.87 5.54
C TYR A 639 -26.54 -13.67 5.06
N LEU A 640 -27.32 -14.19 6.02
CA LEU A 640 -28.59 -14.84 5.75
C LEU A 640 -29.72 -13.82 5.71
N ALA A 641 -30.04 -13.33 4.51
CA ALA A 641 -31.24 -12.54 4.27
C ALA A 641 -32.50 -13.31 4.68
N SER A 642 -33.53 -12.60 5.16
CA SER A 642 -34.81 -13.21 5.51
C SER A 642 -35.52 -13.73 4.25
N GLU A 643 -35.98 -14.99 4.28
CA GLU A 643 -36.68 -15.65 3.17
C GLU A 643 -37.95 -14.90 2.72
N GLN A 644 -38.47 -13.99 3.55
CA GLN A 644 -39.60 -13.11 3.21
C GLN A 644 -39.25 -12.05 2.14
N ALA A 645 -37.97 -11.77 1.89
CA ALA A 645 -37.54 -10.79 0.89
C ALA A 645 -37.46 -11.35 -0.55
N THR A 646 -37.33 -12.66 -0.71
CA THR A 646 -36.93 -13.30 -1.97
C THR A 646 -38.03 -14.15 -2.62
N SER A 647 -39.26 -13.64 -2.70
CA SER A 647 -40.31 -14.16 -3.60
C SER A 647 -41.48 -13.19 -3.80
N LEU A 648 -41.29 -12.14 -4.62
CA LEU A 648 -42.39 -11.41 -5.25
C LEU A 648 -42.11 -11.17 -6.73
N THR A 649 -42.52 -12.12 -7.57
CA THR A 649 -42.72 -11.88 -9.01
C THR A 649 -43.91 -10.92 -9.17
N SER A 650 -43.63 -9.62 -9.11
CA SER A 650 -44.59 -8.58 -9.43
C SER A 650 -45.04 -8.70 -10.89
N ALA A 651 -46.26 -8.26 -11.20
CA ALA A 651 -46.70 -8.13 -12.59
C ALA A 651 -45.78 -7.11 -13.32
N PRO A 652 -45.58 -7.21 -14.65
CA PRO A 652 -44.71 -6.30 -15.40
C PRO A 652 -45.09 -4.83 -15.20
N THR A 653 -44.34 -4.13 -14.34
CA THR A 653 -44.50 -2.70 -14.10
C THR A 653 -43.43 -1.94 -14.86
N PRO A 654 -43.80 -0.99 -15.73
CA PRO A 654 -42.85 -0.06 -16.33
C PRO A 654 -41.95 0.57 -15.26
N SER A 655 -40.65 0.47 -15.47
CA SER A 655 -39.57 1.00 -14.64
C SER A 655 -38.73 1.98 -15.47
N LEU A 656 -38.11 2.94 -14.80
CA LEU A 656 -37.29 3.98 -15.43
C LEU A 656 -35.82 3.77 -15.05
N PHE A 657 -35.04 3.30 -16.03
CA PHE A 657 -33.60 3.10 -15.90
C PHE A 657 -32.90 4.39 -16.33
N VAL A 658 -31.85 4.76 -15.61
CA VAL A 658 -31.05 5.96 -15.87
C VAL A 658 -29.56 5.62 -15.83
N LEU A 659 -28.78 6.23 -16.71
CA LEU A 659 -27.32 6.21 -16.71
C LEU A 659 -26.82 7.61 -17.06
N SER A 660 -25.71 8.04 -16.46
CA SER A 660 -25.06 9.29 -16.85
C SER A 660 -23.55 9.23 -16.70
N ALA A 661 -22.85 10.01 -17.52
CA ALA A 661 -21.40 10.15 -17.48
C ALA A 661 -20.91 11.57 -17.76
N ASN A 662 -19.62 11.83 -17.52
CA ASN A 662 -18.97 13.10 -17.85
C ASN A 662 -18.61 13.22 -19.34
N SER A 663 -18.72 12.14 -20.13
CA SER A 663 -18.56 12.16 -21.59
C SER A 663 -19.52 11.18 -22.29
N GLU A 664 -19.74 11.39 -23.58
CA GLU A 664 -20.47 10.46 -24.45
C GLU A 664 -19.77 9.10 -24.61
N PRO A 665 -18.44 9.01 -24.87
CA PRO A 665 -17.71 7.74 -24.86
C PRO A 665 -17.86 6.93 -23.55
N GLN A 666 -17.77 7.58 -22.38
CA GLN A 666 -17.98 6.90 -21.10
C GLN A 666 -19.44 6.45 -20.93
N LEU A 667 -20.42 7.24 -21.38
CA LEU A 667 -21.84 6.83 -21.35
C LEU A 667 -22.10 5.59 -22.23
N GLN A 668 -21.45 5.48 -23.40
CA GLN A 668 -21.54 4.29 -24.24
C GLN A 668 -20.88 3.06 -23.61
N SER A 669 -19.72 3.21 -22.93
CA SER A 669 -19.11 2.09 -22.20
C SER A 669 -20.02 1.63 -21.06
N TYR A 670 -20.56 2.58 -20.27
CA TYR A 670 -21.44 2.28 -19.14
C TYR A 670 -22.70 1.54 -19.62
N ALA A 671 -23.33 1.97 -20.71
CA ALA A 671 -24.48 1.27 -21.29
C ALA A 671 -24.14 -0.14 -21.79
N ARG A 672 -22.95 -0.34 -22.37
CA ARG A 672 -22.46 -1.65 -22.85
C ARG A 672 -22.19 -2.61 -21.69
N GLU A 673 -21.50 -2.16 -20.65
CA GLU A 673 -21.19 -2.92 -19.44
C GLU A 673 -22.46 -3.27 -18.66
N MET A 674 -23.37 -2.30 -18.49
CA MET A 674 -24.69 -2.51 -17.88
C MET A 674 -25.52 -3.53 -18.67
N ARG A 675 -25.51 -3.49 -20.00
CA ARG A 675 -26.19 -4.48 -20.85
C ARG A 675 -25.66 -5.90 -20.63
N LEU A 676 -24.34 -6.08 -20.64
CA LEU A 676 -23.70 -7.38 -20.42
C LEU A 676 -24.01 -7.93 -19.02
N TRP A 677 -23.94 -7.08 -17.99
CA TRP A 677 -24.26 -7.47 -16.62
C TRP A 677 -25.74 -7.86 -16.45
N ILE A 678 -26.67 -7.10 -17.04
CA ILE A 678 -28.12 -7.41 -17.05
C ILE A 678 -28.43 -8.67 -17.87
N GLN A 679 -27.60 -9.02 -18.86
CA GLN A 679 -27.74 -10.28 -19.60
C GLN A 679 -27.31 -11.50 -18.77
N ALA A 680 -26.33 -11.35 -17.86
CA ALA A 680 -25.86 -12.42 -16.99
C ALA A 680 -26.76 -12.66 -15.76
N HIS A 681 -27.19 -11.60 -15.08
CA HIS A 681 -27.87 -11.66 -13.77
C HIS A 681 -29.40 -11.68 -13.90
N VAL A 682 -29.93 -12.76 -14.49
CA VAL A 682 -31.36 -12.90 -14.86
C VAL A 682 -32.31 -12.95 -13.66
N GLU A 683 -31.81 -13.43 -12.52
CA GLU A 683 -32.50 -13.56 -11.24
C GLU A 683 -32.79 -12.22 -10.54
N GLN A 684 -32.02 -11.17 -10.84
CA GLN A 684 -32.14 -9.87 -10.16
C GLN A 684 -33.45 -9.14 -10.52
N ALA A 685 -34.06 -8.43 -9.57
CA ALA A 685 -35.29 -7.68 -9.84
C ALA A 685 -35.02 -6.40 -10.66
N LEU A 686 -35.78 -6.20 -11.74
CA LEU A 686 -35.71 -4.99 -12.57
C LEU A 686 -36.00 -3.69 -11.79
N SER A 687 -36.83 -3.77 -10.74
CA SER A 687 -37.09 -2.67 -9.82
C SER A 687 -35.84 -2.19 -9.09
N ASP A 688 -34.98 -3.13 -8.70
CA ASP A 688 -33.84 -2.90 -7.80
C ASP A 688 -32.64 -2.40 -8.61
N ILE A 689 -32.48 -2.91 -9.83
CA ILE A 689 -31.57 -2.36 -10.85
C ILE A 689 -31.97 -0.90 -11.13
N ALA A 690 -33.24 -0.63 -11.48
CA ALA A 690 -33.72 0.72 -11.76
C ALA A 690 -33.53 1.67 -10.56
N TYR A 691 -33.88 1.22 -9.36
CA TYR A 691 -33.74 2.02 -8.14
C TYR A 691 -32.28 2.31 -7.78
N THR A 692 -31.37 1.33 -7.92
CA THR A 692 -29.94 1.53 -7.67
C THR A 692 -29.34 2.53 -8.65
N CYS A 693 -29.68 2.43 -9.95
CA CYS A 693 -29.31 3.44 -10.95
C CYS A 693 -29.81 4.85 -10.59
N GLN A 694 -31.01 4.96 -10.01
CA GLN A 694 -31.62 6.23 -9.63
C GLN A 694 -30.98 6.88 -8.38
N VAL A 695 -30.81 6.14 -7.28
CA VAL A 695 -30.34 6.73 -6.00
C VAL A 695 -28.84 6.59 -5.76
N GLY A 696 -28.24 5.54 -6.33
CA GLY A 696 -26.88 5.08 -6.04
C GLY A 696 -25.84 5.47 -7.09
N ARG A 697 -26.17 6.39 -8.01
CA ARG A 697 -25.27 6.95 -9.02
C ARG A 697 -25.30 8.47 -8.98
N GLN A 698 -24.25 9.11 -9.48
CA GLN A 698 -24.22 10.57 -9.62
C GLN A 698 -24.90 11.03 -10.91
N ASP A 699 -25.75 12.05 -10.79
CA ASP A 699 -26.35 12.81 -11.88
C ASP A 699 -25.27 13.62 -12.65
N MET A 700 -24.76 13.10 -13.76
CA MET A 700 -23.68 13.71 -14.56
C MET A 700 -24.20 14.47 -15.80
N GLU A 701 -23.31 14.98 -16.66
CA GLU A 701 -23.65 15.86 -17.79
C GLU A 701 -24.34 15.13 -18.96
N TYR A 702 -23.78 14.01 -19.43
CA TYR A 702 -24.36 13.21 -20.51
C TYR A 702 -25.31 12.19 -19.88
N ARG A 703 -26.58 12.19 -20.31
CA ARG A 703 -27.67 11.46 -19.66
C ARG A 703 -28.42 10.56 -20.64
N LEU A 704 -28.69 9.33 -20.21
CA LEU A 704 -29.49 8.32 -20.89
C LEU A 704 -30.60 7.86 -19.95
N ALA A 705 -31.85 7.91 -20.41
CA ALA A 705 -33.01 7.42 -19.67
C ALA A 705 -33.84 6.46 -20.54
N ILE A 706 -34.06 5.24 -20.05
CA ILE A 706 -34.80 4.18 -20.74
C ILE A 706 -35.98 3.76 -19.88
N VAL A 707 -37.20 3.86 -20.40
CA VAL A 707 -38.34 3.16 -19.79
C VAL A 707 -38.33 1.71 -20.28
N ALA A 708 -38.57 0.73 -19.42
CA ALA A 708 -38.81 -0.66 -19.81
C ALA A 708 -39.71 -1.38 -18.78
N ASP A 709 -40.51 -2.34 -19.25
CA ASP A 709 -41.41 -3.18 -18.45
C ASP A 709 -40.91 -4.64 -18.30
N THR A 710 -39.93 -5.02 -19.12
CA THR A 710 -39.41 -6.37 -19.30
C THR A 710 -37.90 -6.30 -19.57
N ARG A 711 -37.16 -7.39 -19.27
CA ARG A 711 -35.68 -7.40 -19.36
C ARG A 711 -35.23 -7.39 -20.82
N GLU A 712 -36.00 -8.06 -21.67
CA GLU A 712 -35.80 -8.19 -23.11
C GLU A 712 -35.90 -6.82 -23.79
N VAL A 713 -36.93 -6.03 -23.44
CA VAL A 713 -37.12 -4.66 -23.93
C VAL A 713 -36.02 -3.72 -23.42
N LEU A 714 -35.54 -3.89 -22.18
CA LEU A 714 -34.42 -3.13 -21.65
C LEU A 714 -33.11 -3.44 -22.40
N LEU A 715 -32.79 -4.72 -22.59
CA LEU A 715 -31.59 -5.16 -23.32
C LEU A 715 -31.61 -4.69 -24.78
N GLN A 716 -32.76 -4.81 -25.46
CA GLN A 716 -32.95 -4.31 -26.83
C GLN A 716 -32.75 -2.78 -26.92
N ARG A 717 -33.20 -2.02 -25.91
CA ARG A 717 -33.09 -0.56 -25.88
C ARG A 717 -31.68 -0.09 -25.52
N LEU A 718 -30.96 -0.83 -24.68
CA LEU A 718 -29.52 -0.61 -24.43
C LEU A 718 -28.68 -0.94 -25.68
N GLU A 719 -28.98 -2.04 -26.38
CA GLU A 719 -28.31 -2.40 -27.64
C GLU A 719 -28.57 -1.35 -28.73
N ALA A 720 -29.82 -0.93 -28.92
CA ALA A 720 -30.16 0.16 -29.85
C ALA A 720 -29.41 1.47 -29.53
N PHE A 721 -29.26 1.85 -28.26
CA PHE A 721 -28.45 3.01 -27.86
C PHE A 721 -26.96 2.83 -28.17
N VAL A 722 -26.38 1.67 -27.82
CA VAL A 722 -24.95 1.37 -28.05
C VAL A 722 -24.61 1.34 -29.55
N ASP A 723 -25.55 0.91 -30.40
CA ASP A 723 -25.40 0.89 -31.86
C ASP A 723 -25.78 2.23 -32.54
N GLY A 724 -26.24 3.24 -31.78
CA GLY A 724 -26.66 4.54 -32.32
C GLY A 724 -28.03 4.56 -33.03
N HIS A 725 -28.85 3.52 -32.87
CA HIS A 725 -30.18 3.42 -33.47
C HIS A 725 -31.26 4.17 -32.66
N PRO A 726 -32.07 5.03 -33.29
CA PRO A 726 -33.14 5.75 -32.60
C PRO A 726 -34.27 4.79 -32.17
N SER A 727 -34.61 4.80 -30.88
CA SER A 727 -35.68 3.96 -30.30
C SER A 727 -36.66 4.79 -29.48
N THR A 728 -37.95 4.50 -29.59
CA THR A 728 -38.99 5.12 -28.74
C THR A 728 -38.77 4.75 -27.27
N GLN A 729 -39.02 5.70 -26.36
CA GLN A 729 -38.82 5.56 -24.90
C GLN A 729 -37.35 5.35 -24.48
N VAL A 730 -36.40 5.58 -25.40
CA VAL A 730 -35.00 5.89 -25.09
C VAL A 730 -34.84 7.40 -25.24
N HIS A 731 -34.40 8.06 -24.18
CA HIS A 731 -34.20 9.51 -24.13
C HIS A 731 -32.75 9.83 -23.80
N THR A 732 -32.16 10.78 -24.51
CA THR A 732 -30.77 11.22 -24.30
C THR A 732 -30.71 12.74 -24.19
N GLY A 733 -29.68 13.25 -23.52
CA GLY A 733 -29.43 14.69 -23.40
C GLY A 733 -28.06 15.02 -22.81
N GLN A 734 -27.63 16.26 -23.00
CA GLN A 734 -26.39 16.81 -22.45
C GLN A 734 -26.73 18.05 -21.61
N VAL A 735 -26.38 18.02 -20.33
CA VAL A 735 -26.60 19.09 -19.36
C VAL A 735 -25.30 19.85 -19.14
N LYS A 736 -25.19 21.04 -19.73
CA LYS A 736 -24.01 21.90 -19.58
C LYS A 736 -23.97 22.51 -18.17
N ARG A 737 -23.00 22.12 -17.32
CA ARG A 737 -22.85 22.78 -16.00
C ARG A 737 -22.39 24.23 -16.17
N ARG A 738 -23.07 25.15 -15.47
CA ARG A 738 -22.68 26.56 -15.38
C ARG A 738 -21.42 26.68 -14.51
N ARG A 739 -20.35 27.29 -15.03
CA ARG A 739 -19.14 27.57 -14.23
C ARG A 739 -19.47 28.56 -13.09
N PRO A 740 -19.07 28.29 -11.84
CA PRO A 740 -19.13 29.28 -10.78
C PRO A 740 -18.16 30.43 -11.09
N GLY A 741 -18.66 31.68 -11.10
CA GLY A 741 -17.83 32.90 -11.14
C GLY A 741 -17.95 33.78 -12.40
N THR A 742 -18.43 33.28 -13.54
CA THR A 742 -18.59 34.10 -14.77
C THR A 742 -19.96 34.77 -14.84
N SER A 743 -20.02 36.05 -14.47
CA SER A 743 -21.23 36.88 -14.42
C SER A 743 -21.60 37.57 -15.74
N SER A 744 -20.86 37.34 -16.83
CA SER A 744 -20.98 38.10 -18.08
C SER A 744 -22.09 37.64 -19.04
N ASP A 745 -22.43 36.34 -19.05
CA ASP A 745 -23.32 35.77 -20.08
C ASP A 745 -24.79 35.87 -19.68
N LEU A 746 -25.27 37.11 -19.60
CA LEU A 746 -26.70 37.42 -19.61
C LEU A 746 -27.14 37.69 -21.06
N ILE A 747 -28.18 36.98 -21.52
CA ILE A 747 -28.88 37.16 -22.80
C ILE A 747 -28.09 36.67 -24.04
N SER A 748 -28.01 35.33 -24.27
CA SER A 748 -27.97 34.73 -25.64
C SER A 748 -27.89 33.17 -25.68
N SER A 749 -28.76 32.45 -24.96
CA SER A 749 -28.99 31.01 -25.23
C SER A 749 -30.42 30.57 -24.88
N PRO A 750 -31.04 29.63 -25.60
CA PRO A 750 -32.45 29.26 -25.39
C PRO A 750 -32.72 28.40 -24.15
N ASP A 751 -31.70 27.73 -23.61
CA ASP A 751 -31.84 26.62 -22.66
C ASP A 751 -32.15 27.04 -21.19
N ASN A 752 -32.56 28.30 -20.96
CA ASN A 752 -32.90 28.85 -19.63
C ASN A 752 -34.13 28.20 -18.94
N GLY A 753 -34.78 27.22 -19.57
CA GLY A 753 -36.03 26.64 -19.10
C GLY A 753 -35.93 25.76 -17.84
N THR A 754 -34.74 25.30 -17.45
CA THR A 754 -34.57 24.40 -16.29
C THR A 754 -34.61 25.13 -14.95
N VAL A 755 -33.85 26.22 -14.80
CA VAL A 755 -33.85 27.02 -13.56
C VAL A 755 -35.24 27.59 -13.28
N LEU A 756 -35.93 28.06 -14.33
CA LEU A 756 -37.33 28.49 -14.28
C LEU A 756 -38.34 27.38 -13.96
N PHE A 757 -37.94 26.10 -14.03
CA PHE A 757 -38.79 24.95 -13.68
C PHE A 757 -38.52 24.46 -12.24
N GLU A 758 -37.33 24.71 -11.69
CA GLU A 758 -36.99 24.34 -10.31
C GLU A 758 -37.42 25.42 -9.29
N GLU A 759 -37.39 26.71 -9.66
CA GLU A 759 -37.83 27.82 -8.80
C GLU A 759 -39.35 28.08 -8.84
N ASP A 760 -40.08 27.50 -9.78
CA ASP A 760 -41.52 27.74 -9.99
C ASP A 760 -42.43 26.72 -9.27
N SER A 761 -43.45 27.21 -8.56
CA SER A 761 -44.36 26.38 -7.75
C SER A 761 -45.31 25.50 -8.57
N ASP A 762 -45.70 25.95 -9.76
CA ASP A 762 -46.63 25.23 -10.62
C ASP A 762 -45.89 24.11 -11.39
N ALA A 763 -44.64 24.35 -11.77
CA ALA A 763 -43.71 23.37 -12.29
C ALA A 763 -43.42 22.23 -11.29
N GLN A 764 -43.10 22.56 -10.04
CA GLN A 764 -42.97 21.56 -8.96
C GLN A 764 -44.27 20.78 -8.75
N SER A 765 -45.42 21.46 -8.78
CA SER A 765 -46.75 20.83 -8.66
C SER A 765 -47.07 19.89 -9.84
N LEU A 766 -46.63 20.23 -11.06
CA LEU A 766 -46.73 19.37 -12.23
C LEU A 766 -45.83 18.14 -12.12
N LEU A 767 -44.62 18.27 -11.55
CA LEU A 767 -43.72 17.15 -11.31
C LEU A 767 -44.30 16.16 -10.29
N LEU A 768 -44.86 16.67 -9.18
CA LEU A 768 -45.62 15.86 -8.21
C LEU A 768 -46.78 15.11 -8.87
N LEU A 769 -47.52 15.77 -9.78
CA LEU A 769 -48.59 15.14 -10.55
C LEU A 769 -48.08 14.06 -11.53
N TRP A 770 -46.83 14.15 -11.98
CA TRP A 770 -46.20 13.13 -12.84
C TRP A 770 -45.73 11.92 -12.04
N TYR A 771 -45.20 12.09 -10.82
CA TYR A 771 -44.93 10.97 -9.89
C TYR A 771 -46.23 10.22 -9.55
N GLN A 772 -47.27 10.92 -9.08
CA GLN A 772 -48.56 10.33 -8.71
C GLN A 772 -49.23 9.55 -9.86
N LYS A 773 -49.09 10.04 -11.11
CA LYS A 773 -49.65 9.41 -12.30
C LYS A 773 -48.63 8.52 -13.06
N LYS A 774 -47.51 8.17 -12.42
CA LYS A 774 -46.40 7.35 -12.96
C LYS A 774 -46.05 7.67 -14.42
N LYS A 775 -45.92 8.96 -14.75
CA LYS A 775 -45.63 9.43 -16.13
C LYS A 775 -44.14 9.34 -16.46
N LEU A 776 -43.59 8.12 -16.40
CA LEU A 776 -42.16 7.83 -16.50
C LEU A 776 -41.49 8.47 -17.73
N ASP A 777 -42.13 8.43 -18.90
CA ASP A 777 -41.60 9.05 -20.12
C ASP A 777 -41.39 10.58 -19.98
N LYS A 778 -42.27 11.27 -19.25
CA LYS A 778 -42.09 12.71 -18.97
C LYS A 778 -41.01 12.97 -17.93
N ILE A 779 -40.84 12.08 -16.96
CA ILE A 779 -39.79 12.17 -15.93
C ILE A 779 -38.42 11.92 -16.58
N ALA A 780 -38.32 10.92 -17.47
CA ALA A 780 -37.14 10.67 -18.31
C ALA A 780 -36.77 11.90 -19.14
N GLN A 781 -37.72 12.47 -19.88
CA GLN A 781 -37.54 13.69 -20.67
C GLN A 781 -37.16 14.94 -19.85
N ALA A 782 -37.56 15.02 -18.58
CA ALA A 782 -37.18 16.10 -17.68
C ALA A 782 -35.74 15.91 -17.17
N TRP A 783 -35.42 14.70 -16.72
CA TRP A 783 -34.12 14.36 -16.15
C TRP A 783 -32.97 14.46 -17.16
N VAL A 784 -33.14 13.99 -18.40
CA VAL A 784 -32.09 14.12 -19.44
C VAL A 784 -31.86 15.57 -19.89
N ARG A 785 -32.82 16.46 -19.62
CA ARG A 785 -32.68 17.91 -19.82
C ARG A 785 -32.07 18.63 -18.62
N GLY A 786 -31.78 17.92 -17.52
CA GLY A 786 -31.12 18.48 -16.34
C GLY A 786 -32.05 18.98 -15.24
N ILE A 787 -33.34 18.63 -15.26
CA ILE A 787 -34.24 18.89 -14.12
C ILE A 787 -33.96 17.86 -13.02
N THR A 788 -33.78 18.31 -11.78
CA THR A 788 -33.55 17.47 -10.62
C THR A 788 -34.78 16.62 -10.29
N ILE A 789 -34.59 15.32 -10.07
CA ILE A 789 -35.66 14.35 -9.76
C ILE A 789 -35.48 13.77 -8.36
N ASP A 790 -36.55 13.75 -7.56
CA ASP A 790 -36.59 12.99 -6.31
C ASP A 790 -37.09 11.56 -6.58
N TRP A 791 -36.13 10.67 -6.72
CA TRP A 791 -36.36 9.24 -6.94
C TRP A 791 -37.05 8.53 -5.76
N LYS A 792 -36.96 9.07 -4.53
CA LYS A 792 -37.68 8.52 -3.37
C LYS A 792 -39.16 8.83 -3.44
N LEU A 793 -39.55 10.00 -3.97
CA LEU A 793 -40.96 10.28 -4.27
C LEU A 793 -41.49 9.38 -5.39
N LEU A 794 -40.68 9.07 -6.41
CA LEU A 794 -41.08 8.14 -7.49
C LEU A 794 -41.34 6.71 -6.97
N SER A 795 -40.49 6.18 -6.08
CA SER A 795 -40.67 4.83 -5.52
C SER A 795 -41.84 4.77 -4.52
N THR A 796 -42.01 5.79 -3.68
CA THR A 796 -43.03 5.78 -2.60
C THR A 796 -44.45 6.18 -3.06
N ALA A 797 -44.60 7.00 -4.10
CA ALA A 797 -45.91 7.52 -4.53
C ALA A 797 -46.93 6.44 -4.95
N GLY A 798 -46.48 5.20 -5.23
CA GLY A 798 -47.36 4.06 -5.51
C GLY A 798 -47.99 3.40 -4.28
N ALA A 799 -47.41 3.56 -3.09
CA ALA A 799 -47.78 2.79 -1.89
C ALA A 799 -49.01 3.32 -1.14
N VAL A 800 -49.48 4.53 -1.48
CA VAL A 800 -50.45 5.29 -0.65
C VAL A 800 -51.92 4.98 -0.99
N GLN A 801 -52.21 4.21 -2.05
CA GLN A 801 -53.58 4.08 -2.62
C GLN A 801 -54.43 2.93 -2.06
N THR A 802 -54.02 2.25 -0.98
CA THR A 802 -54.83 1.21 -0.29
C THR A 802 -55.15 1.61 1.16
N PRO A 803 -56.37 2.08 1.48
CA PRO A 803 -56.70 2.60 2.81
C PRO A 803 -56.75 1.58 3.97
N SER A 804 -56.42 0.31 3.73
CA SER A 804 -56.68 -0.81 4.65
C SER A 804 -55.42 -1.56 5.13
N SER A 805 -54.22 -1.10 4.78
CA SER A 805 -52.95 -1.66 5.27
C SER A 805 -51.86 -0.60 5.31
N LEU A 806 -51.04 -0.57 6.36
CA LEU A 806 -49.75 0.11 6.30
C LEU A 806 -48.91 -0.50 5.15
N PRO A 807 -48.08 0.29 4.45
CA PRO A 807 -47.12 -0.28 3.52
C PRO A 807 -46.18 -1.22 4.28
N THR A 808 -46.29 -2.52 4.00
CA THR A 808 -45.35 -3.51 4.54
C THR A 808 -43.95 -3.22 3.99
N ALA A 809 -42.93 -3.27 4.85
CA ALA A 809 -41.56 -2.88 4.49
C ALA A 809 -40.90 -3.77 3.40
N SER A 810 -41.59 -4.84 3.00
CA SER A 810 -41.22 -5.75 1.91
C SER A 810 -41.55 -5.24 0.51
N ALA A 811 -42.12 -4.02 0.37
CA ALA A 811 -42.62 -3.49 -0.91
C ALA A 811 -41.77 -2.34 -1.52
N LEU A 812 -40.64 -2.00 -0.90
CA LEU A 812 -39.68 -1.02 -1.45
C LEU A 812 -38.55 -1.76 -2.20
N PRO A 813 -38.08 -1.25 -3.36
CA PRO A 813 -36.91 -1.79 -4.04
C PRO A 813 -35.67 -1.72 -3.17
N GLN A 814 -34.78 -2.72 -3.30
CA GLN A 814 -33.51 -2.75 -2.58
C GLN A 814 -32.37 -2.20 -3.46
N ARG A 815 -31.26 -1.81 -2.84
CA ARG A 815 -30.02 -1.51 -3.58
C ARG A 815 -29.26 -2.81 -3.83
N VAL A 816 -28.65 -2.93 -5.00
CA VAL A 816 -27.93 -4.13 -5.44
C VAL A 816 -26.58 -3.76 -6.04
N SER A 817 -25.61 -4.67 -5.99
CA SER A 817 -24.39 -4.54 -6.78
C SER A 817 -24.74 -4.38 -8.27
N LEU A 818 -24.06 -3.45 -8.94
CA LEU A 818 -24.20 -3.11 -10.35
C LEU A 818 -22.84 -2.64 -10.89
N PRO A 819 -22.59 -2.70 -12.20
CA PRO A 819 -21.44 -2.06 -12.82
C PRO A 819 -21.26 -0.61 -12.34
N THR A 820 -20.01 -0.26 -12.07
CA THR A 820 -19.58 1.04 -11.58
C THR A 820 -19.07 1.92 -12.73
N TYR A 821 -18.81 3.19 -12.47
CA TYR A 821 -18.37 4.15 -13.47
C TYR A 821 -17.13 3.68 -14.26
N PRO A 822 -17.19 3.58 -15.59
CA PRO A 822 -16.05 3.25 -16.43
C PRO A 822 -15.19 4.50 -16.63
N PHE A 823 -14.23 4.72 -15.74
CA PHE A 823 -13.28 5.84 -15.82
C PHE A 823 -12.57 5.92 -17.18
N ALA A 824 -12.24 7.14 -17.60
CA ALA A 824 -11.29 7.35 -18.69
C ALA A 824 -9.96 6.64 -18.39
N ARG A 825 -9.33 6.10 -19.45
CA ARG A 825 -8.00 5.49 -19.41
C ARG A 825 -7.04 6.40 -20.15
N GLU A 826 -6.67 7.47 -19.48
CA GLU A 826 -5.68 8.44 -19.93
C GLU A 826 -4.40 8.19 -19.13
N SER A 827 -3.27 8.04 -19.82
CA SER A 827 -1.98 7.70 -19.19
C SER A 827 -1.33 8.93 -18.58
N TYR A 828 -1.16 8.94 -17.26
CA TYR A 828 -0.44 9.97 -16.52
C TYR A 828 0.79 9.39 -15.83
N TRP A 829 1.96 9.89 -16.20
CA TRP A 829 3.25 9.41 -15.68
C TRP A 829 4.29 10.52 -15.75
N VAL A 830 5.26 10.51 -14.83
CA VAL A 830 6.42 11.40 -14.89
C VAL A 830 7.21 11.11 -16.17
N ALA A 831 7.33 12.10 -17.06
CA ALA A 831 7.94 11.93 -18.36
C ALA A 831 9.39 11.41 -18.21
N PRO A 832 9.75 10.26 -18.81
CA PRO A 832 11.01 9.58 -18.54
C PRO A 832 12.22 10.48 -18.84
N PRO A 833 13.34 10.33 -18.12
CA PRO A 833 14.46 11.25 -18.20
C PRO A 833 15.01 11.28 -19.61
N VAL A 834 14.93 12.45 -20.27
CA VAL A 834 15.28 12.63 -21.69
C VAL A 834 16.71 12.13 -21.92
N GLY A 835 16.83 11.11 -22.76
CA GLY A 835 17.83 10.07 -22.56
C GLY A 835 19.28 10.50 -22.69
N THR A 836 20.06 10.27 -21.64
CA THR A 836 21.49 9.99 -21.72
C THR A 836 21.72 8.51 -21.41
N GLY A 837 21.96 7.71 -22.45
CA GLY A 837 22.22 6.27 -22.32
C GLY A 837 23.59 5.97 -21.73
N ALA A 838 23.75 6.09 -20.42
CA ALA A 838 24.91 5.61 -19.68
C ALA A 838 24.55 5.32 -18.21
N THR A 839 25.06 4.20 -17.70
CA THR A 839 25.05 3.88 -16.26
C THR A 839 25.75 4.98 -15.46
N GLN A 840 25.06 5.60 -14.50
CA GLN A 840 25.70 6.41 -13.46
C GLN A 840 25.39 5.83 -12.09
N GLY A 841 26.42 5.26 -11.45
CA GLY A 841 26.43 5.12 -9.99
C GLY A 841 26.58 6.50 -9.33
N PRO A 842 26.31 6.62 -8.02
CA PRO A 842 26.27 7.91 -7.34
C PRO A 842 27.68 8.49 -7.11
N SER A 843 28.13 9.40 -7.99
CA SER A 843 29.35 10.19 -7.79
C SER A 843 29.09 11.44 -6.91
N PRO A 844 29.79 11.60 -5.76
CA PRO A 844 29.50 12.68 -4.83
C PRO A 844 30.26 13.98 -5.15
N THR A 845 29.67 14.90 -5.92
CA THR A 845 29.87 16.37 -5.75
C THR A 845 28.86 17.17 -6.57
N GLY A 846 28.15 18.11 -5.92
CA GLY A 846 27.07 18.88 -6.54
C GLY A 846 27.54 20.04 -7.43
N ALA A 847 28.04 19.74 -8.63
CA ALA A 847 28.27 20.71 -9.70
C ALA A 847 27.91 20.10 -11.06
N SER A 848 27.29 20.88 -11.96
CA SER A 848 26.98 20.41 -13.31
C SER A 848 28.27 20.27 -14.14
N VAL A 849 28.68 19.03 -14.36
CA VAL A 849 29.79 18.65 -15.25
C VAL A 849 29.29 18.72 -16.70
N ILE A 850 30.01 19.42 -17.59
CA ILE A 850 29.62 19.58 -19.01
C ILE A 850 29.65 18.22 -19.72
N HIS A 851 30.76 17.49 -19.60
CA HIS A 851 30.93 16.13 -20.11
C HIS A 851 31.95 15.39 -19.22
N PRO A 852 31.87 14.05 -19.02
CA PRO A 852 32.81 13.34 -18.14
C PRO A 852 34.30 13.54 -18.47
N LEU A 853 34.64 13.78 -19.74
CA LEU A 853 36.00 14.08 -20.20
C LEU A 853 36.31 15.59 -20.31
N VAL A 854 35.30 16.47 -20.29
CA VAL A 854 35.42 17.93 -20.43
C VAL A 854 34.56 18.56 -19.33
N GLN A 855 35.12 18.73 -18.13
CA GLN A 855 34.31 18.90 -16.94
C GLN A 855 33.81 20.33 -16.73
N ARG A 856 34.66 21.34 -16.98
CA ARG A 856 34.36 22.77 -16.77
C ARG A 856 34.89 23.62 -17.91
N ASN A 857 34.11 24.60 -18.35
CA ASN A 857 34.56 25.67 -19.22
C ASN A 857 35.38 26.69 -18.39
N THR A 858 36.60 26.97 -18.83
CA THR A 858 37.52 27.92 -18.19
C THR A 858 38.03 28.97 -19.18
N SER A 859 37.30 29.15 -20.29
CA SER A 859 37.65 30.05 -21.38
C SER A 859 37.75 31.51 -20.92
N THR A 860 38.62 32.26 -21.59
CA THR A 860 38.77 33.71 -21.38
C THR A 860 38.39 34.46 -22.67
N LEU A 861 38.42 35.79 -22.65
CA LEU A 861 38.27 36.60 -23.88
C LEU A 861 39.41 36.40 -24.91
N TRP A 862 40.44 35.61 -24.58
CA TRP A 862 41.66 35.44 -25.39
C TRP A 862 41.99 33.99 -25.74
N GLU A 863 41.44 33.00 -25.03
CA GLU A 863 41.74 31.57 -25.19
C GLU A 863 40.48 30.75 -24.89
N GLN A 864 40.03 29.93 -25.85
CA GLN A 864 38.94 28.97 -25.65
C GLN A 864 39.53 27.70 -25.02
N GLN A 865 39.17 27.42 -23.77
CA GLN A 865 39.78 26.34 -22.99
C GLN A 865 38.82 25.70 -21.99
N PHE A 866 39.02 24.40 -21.77
CA PHE A 866 38.26 23.61 -20.81
C PHE A 866 39.19 22.79 -19.91
N ARG A 867 38.72 22.49 -18.70
CA ARG A 867 39.48 21.87 -17.62
C ARG A 867 38.78 20.60 -17.12
N SER A 868 39.56 19.54 -16.91
CA SER A 868 39.11 18.28 -16.33
C SER A 868 40.14 17.74 -15.34
N THR A 869 39.69 17.32 -14.16
CA THR A 869 40.53 16.63 -13.16
C THR A 869 40.09 15.18 -13.08
N PHE A 870 41.01 14.24 -13.34
CA PHE A 870 40.74 12.81 -13.30
C PHE A 870 41.32 12.18 -12.04
N HIS A 871 40.50 11.41 -11.33
CA HIS A 871 40.85 10.77 -10.05
C HIS A 871 41.26 9.30 -10.24
N GLY A 872 41.04 8.72 -11.42
CA GLY A 872 41.33 7.33 -11.75
C GLY A 872 40.22 6.37 -11.34
N GLU A 873 39.13 6.86 -10.73
CA GLU A 873 37.93 6.08 -10.37
C GLU A 873 36.85 6.15 -11.46
N GLU A 874 37.02 7.01 -12.46
CA GLU A 874 36.17 7.08 -13.64
C GLU A 874 36.28 5.76 -14.43
N PHE A 875 35.14 5.21 -14.91
CA PHE A 875 35.11 3.87 -15.52
C PHE A 875 36.14 3.67 -16.64
N PHE A 876 36.31 4.67 -17.52
CA PHE A 876 37.29 4.63 -18.63
C PHE A 876 38.77 4.65 -18.19
N LEU A 877 39.08 4.87 -16.90
CA LEU A 877 40.40 4.73 -16.28
C LEU A 877 40.47 3.51 -15.35
N ALA A 878 39.39 3.19 -14.64
CA ALA A 878 39.29 2.01 -13.78
C ALA A 878 39.31 0.70 -14.58
N ASP A 879 38.64 0.67 -15.74
CA ASP A 879 38.56 -0.50 -16.63
C ASP A 879 39.78 -0.63 -17.57
N HIS A 880 40.55 0.46 -17.78
CA HIS A 880 41.65 0.52 -18.74
C HIS A 880 43.03 0.54 -18.04
N VAL A 881 43.34 -0.58 -17.40
CA VAL A 881 44.60 -0.81 -16.67
C VAL A 881 45.62 -1.52 -17.56
N ILE A 882 46.78 -0.90 -17.77
CA ILE A 882 47.90 -1.46 -18.54
C ILE A 882 49.14 -1.46 -17.65
N LEU A 883 49.80 -2.62 -17.51
CA LEU A 883 50.97 -2.80 -16.62
C LEU A 883 50.73 -2.30 -15.18
N VAL A 884 49.52 -2.52 -14.65
CA VAL A 884 49.04 -2.07 -13.32
C VAL A 884 48.78 -0.54 -13.22
N GLN A 885 49.16 0.26 -14.22
CA GLN A 885 48.87 1.68 -14.29
C GLN A 885 47.48 1.94 -14.92
N ARG A 886 46.71 2.91 -14.40
CA ARG A 886 45.45 3.37 -15.00
C ARG A 886 45.79 4.40 -16.09
N ILE A 887 45.63 4.04 -17.36
CA ILE A 887 46.06 4.85 -18.50
C ILE A 887 44.84 5.34 -19.28
N MET A 888 44.80 6.63 -19.65
CA MET A 888 43.72 7.17 -20.48
C MET A 888 43.67 6.47 -21.85
N PRO A 889 42.52 5.89 -22.26
CA PRO A 889 42.37 5.29 -23.58
C PRO A 889 42.67 6.28 -24.72
N ALA A 890 43.38 5.84 -25.76
CA ALA A 890 43.74 6.71 -26.89
C ALA A 890 42.53 7.38 -27.57
N VAL A 891 41.36 6.72 -27.54
CA VAL A 891 40.09 7.24 -28.06
C VAL A 891 39.43 8.30 -27.17
N ALA A 892 39.71 8.33 -25.86
CA ALA A 892 39.12 9.31 -24.95
C ALA A 892 39.66 10.73 -25.21
N TYR A 893 40.90 10.86 -25.71
CA TYR A 893 41.42 12.15 -26.21
C TYR A 893 40.63 12.68 -27.40
N LEU A 894 40.10 11.81 -28.25
CA LEU A 894 39.28 12.21 -29.40
C LEU A 894 37.92 12.72 -28.93
N GLU A 895 37.23 11.99 -28.07
CA GLU A 895 35.93 12.46 -27.53
C GLU A 895 36.09 13.70 -26.63
N MET A 896 37.21 13.84 -25.92
CA MET A 896 37.54 15.09 -25.19
C MET A 896 37.61 16.28 -26.15
N ALA A 897 38.23 16.12 -27.32
CA ALA A 897 38.28 17.16 -28.34
C ALA A 897 36.92 17.43 -29.00
N VAL A 898 36.14 16.38 -29.30
CA VAL A 898 34.79 16.51 -29.87
C VAL A 898 33.83 17.19 -28.89
N ALA A 899 33.83 16.80 -27.62
CA ALA A 899 32.99 17.41 -26.59
C ALA A 899 33.33 18.90 -26.36
N ALA A 900 34.63 19.24 -26.30
CA ALA A 900 35.07 20.64 -26.19
C ALA A 900 34.65 21.47 -27.41
N VAL A 901 34.74 20.92 -28.63
CA VAL A 901 34.32 21.62 -29.86
C VAL A 901 32.79 21.80 -29.92
N ARG A 902 31.99 20.81 -29.51
CA ARG A 902 30.52 20.94 -29.42
C ARG A 902 30.13 22.07 -28.45
N GLU A 903 30.66 22.04 -27.24
CA GLU A 903 30.41 23.05 -26.20
C GLU A 903 30.87 24.45 -26.62
N ALA A 904 31.96 24.56 -27.39
CA ALA A 904 32.44 25.85 -27.92
C ALA A 904 31.58 26.42 -29.08
N ILE A 905 30.70 25.62 -29.69
CA ILE A 905 29.87 26.01 -30.85
C ILE A 905 28.41 26.24 -30.45
N GLY A 906 27.87 25.42 -29.53
CA GLY A 906 26.51 25.57 -29.00
C GLY A 906 25.37 25.02 -29.88
N ASP A 907 24.18 24.89 -29.28
CA ASP A 907 23.04 24.13 -29.83
C ASP A 907 22.41 24.69 -31.13
N GLU A 908 22.65 25.96 -31.50
CA GLU A 908 22.11 26.48 -32.78
C GLU A 908 22.73 25.79 -34.01
N ALA A 909 23.89 25.16 -33.87
CA ALA A 909 24.46 24.28 -34.88
C ALA A 909 24.09 22.82 -34.58
N GLN A 910 22.99 22.33 -35.18
CA GLN A 910 22.62 20.91 -35.18
C GLN A 910 23.63 20.06 -35.98
N LEU A 911 24.82 19.87 -35.41
CA LEU A 911 25.88 19.01 -35.91
C LEU A 911 25.47 17.55 -35.67
N SER A 912 24.83 16.97 -36.68
CA SER A 912 24.69 15.51 -36.75
C SER A 912 26.07 14.85 -36.61
N SER A 913 26.13 13.66 -36.01
CA SER A 913 27.38 12.92 -35.78
C SER A 913 28.17 12.58 -37.05
N SER A 914 27.61 12.86 -38.22
CA SER A 914 28.20 12.70 -39.56
C SER A 914 28.99 13.92 -40.08
N GLN A 915 29.17 14.99 -39.29
CA GLN A 915 29.70 16.29 -39.76
C GLN A 915 31.02 16.76 -39.10
N ILE A 916 31.68 15.88 -38.32
CA ILE A 916 32.94 16.17 -37.64
C ILE A 916 34.02 15.25 -38.23
N ASP A 917 35.08 15.83 -38.82
CA ASP A 917 36.23 15.10 -39.35
C ASP A 917 37.47 15.40 -38.50
N ILE A 918 38.14 14.35 -37.97
CA ILE A 918 39.29 14.48 -37.07
C ILE A 918 40.54 14.02 -37.81
N SER A 919 41.50 14.94 -37.99
CA SER A 919 42.71 14.71 -38.77
C SER A 919 43.97 15.16 -38.02
N HIS A 920 45.14 14.72 -38.51
CA HIS A 920 46.46 15.13 -38.01
C HIS A 920 46.67 14.87 -36.51
N VAL A 921 46.01 13.85 -35.94
CA VAL A 921 46.12 13.52 -34.52
C VAL A 921 47.50 12.93 -34.21
N VAL A 922 48.13 13.44 -33.15
CA VAL A 922 49.40 12.96 -32.61
C VAL A 922 49.25 12.77 -31.10
N TRP A 923 49.30 11.51 -30.65
CA TRP A 923 49.48 11.15 -29.25
C TRP A 923 50.98 11.21 -28.93
N LEU A 924 51.37 12.12 -28.04
CA LEU A 924 52.77 12.40 -27.68
C LEU A 924 53.18 11.71 -26.37
N ARG A 925 52.28 11.69 -25.37
CA ARG A 925 52.52 11.12 -24.04
C ARG A 925 51.23 10.46 -23.53
N PRO A 926 51.28 9.29 -22.87
CA PRO A 926 50.12 8.75 -22.16
C PRO A 926 49.81 9.60 -20.92
N LEU A 927 48.52 9.80 -20.65
CA LEU A 927 48.02 10.34 -19.38
C LEU A 927 47.80 9.12 -18.48
N ILE A 928 48.56 9.07 -17.39
CA ILE A 928 48.48 8.02 -16.38
C ILE A 928 47.98 8.64 -15.09
N VAL A 929 47.00 8.03 -14.44
CA VAL A 929 46.51 8.45 -13.12
C VAL A 929 46.93 7.39 -12.09
N GLU A 930 47.78 7.80 -11.15
CA GLU A 930 48.30 6.94 -10.08
C GLU A 930 47.65 7.34 -8.75
N GLU A 931 48.42 7.61 -7.69
CA GLU A 931 47.86 7.94 -6.36
C GLU A 931 47.28 9.36 -6.25
N HIS A 932 47.46 10.22 -7.26
CA HIS A 932 47.11 11.64 -7.21
C HIS A 932 46.29 12.07 -8.44
N PRO A 933 45.22 12.89 -8.27
CA PRO A 933 44.39 13.32 -9.39
C PRO A 933 45.17 14.16 -10.41
N VAL A 934 45.02 13.83 -11.70
CA VAL A 934 45.68 14.54 -12.80
C VAL A 934 44.71 15.54 -13.40
N THR A 935 45.06 16.82 -13.33
CA THR A 935 44.31 17.88 -14.04
C THR A 935 44.90 18.10 -15.42
N VAL A 936 44.01 18.15 -16.42
CA VAL A 936 44.34 18.46 -17.80
C VAL A 936 43.52 19.64 -18.31
N ARG A 937 44.10 20.31 -19.29
CA ARG A 937 43.51 21.41 -20.03
C ARG A 937 43.45 21.03 -21.50
N ILE A 938 42.29 21.23 -22.12
CA ILE A 938 42.14 21.23 -23.58
C ILE A 938 41.93 22.66 -24.06
N THR A 939 42.65 23.06 -25.09
CA THR A 939 42.55 24.38 -25.73
C THR A 939 42.14 24.22 -27.19
N LEU A 940 41.37 25.18 -27.70
CA LEU A 940 40.81 25.17 -29.06
C LEU A 940 41.19 26.45 -29.81
N ASP A 941 42.00 26.31 -30.87
CA ASP A 941 42.46 27.42 -31.70
C ASP A 941 41.78 27.38 -33.07
N PRO A 942 40.96 28.38 -33.45
CA PRO A 942 40.33 28.41 -34.76
C PRO A 942 41.36 28.71 -35.86
N LEU A 943 41.38 27.87 -36.89
CA LEU A 943 42.18 28.02 -38.10
C LEU A 943 41.28 28.41 -39.29
N GLU A 944 41.90 28.63 -40.45
CA GLU A 944 41.18 28.90 -41.69
C GLU A 944 40.22 27.75 -42.08
N ASN A 945 39.20 28.10 -42.87
CA ASN A 945 38.23 27.16 -43.47
C ASN A 945 37.42 26.30 -42.47
N GLY A 946 37.20 26.78 -41.25
CA GLY A 946 36.38 26.06 -40.25
C GLY A 946 37.08 24.86 -39.61
N THR A 947 38.41 24.79 -39.73
CA THR A 947 39.23 23.83 -38.96
C THR A 947 39.55 24.43 -37.59
N ILE A 948 39.48 23.62 -36.54
CA ILE A 948 39.88 23.97 -35.17
C ILE A 948 41.05 23.06 -34.80
N ALA A 949 42.18 23.64 -34.40
CA ALA A 949 43.26 22.88 -33.76
C ALA A 949 42.90 22.63 -32.29
N PHE A 950 43.23 21.44 -31.79
CA PHE A 950 43.09 21.13 -30.36
C PHE A 950 44.41 20.64 -29.78
N VAL A 951 44.69 21.05 -28.54
CA VAL A 951 45.84 20.59 -27.76
C VAL A 951 45.37 20.20 -26.36
N ILE A 952 45.64 18.97 -25.96
CA ILE A 952 45.36 18.41 -24.63
C ILE A 952 46.69 18.29 -23.89
N ARG A 953 46.85 19.11 -22.85
CA ARG A 953 48.07 19.24 -22.04
C ARG A 953 47.77 19.02 -20.55
N ARG A 954 48.78 18.62 -19.78
CA ARG A 954 48.70 18.67 -18.31
C ARG A 954 48.53 20.13 -17.87
N GLU A 955 47.88 20.32 -16.74
CA GLU A 955 47.94 21.59 -16.03
C GLU A 955 48.88 21.45 -14.83
N GLU A 956 49.90 22.29 -14.78
CA GLU A 956 50.99 22.23 -13.80
C GLU A 956 50.91 23.39 -12.79
N PRO A 957 51.54 23.24 -11.61
CA PRO A 957 51.80 24.37 -10.71
C PRO A 957 52.71 25.41 -11.39
N GLU A 958 52.62 26.67 -10.96
CA GLU A 958 53.24 27.84 -11.63
C GLU A 958 54.79 27.91 -11.63
N GLU A 959 55.49 26.81 -11.32
CA GLU A 959 56.97 26.75 -11.19
C GLU A 959 57.66 25.75 -12.16
N GLU A 960 56.94 24.90 -12.89
CA GLU A 960 57.51 24.03 -13.94
C GLU A 960 57.48 24.72 -15.33
N THR A 961 58.39 24.32 -16.24
CA THR A 961 58.66 25.05 -17.50
C THR A 961 58.76 24.18 -18.77
N GLU A 962 58.29 22.93 -18.71
CA GLU A 962 58.25 22.02 -19.87
C GLU A 962 56.78 21.69 -20.22
N GLU A 963 56.33 21.92 -21.45
CA GLU A 963 54.91 21.67 -21.79
C GLU A 963 54.58 20.16 -21.89
N HIS A 964 53.91 19.62 -20.87
CA HIS A 964 53.42 18.24 -20.87
C HIS A 964 52.17 18.05 -21.75
N ILE A 965 52.35 18.11 -23.08
CA ILE A 965 51.32 17.79 -24.06
C ILE A 965 51.11 16.27 -24.15
N TYR A 966 49.86 15.82 -24.03
CA TYR A 966 49.48 14.41 -24.18
C TYR A 966 49.04 14.08 -25.61
N CYS A 967 48.13 14.89 -26.17
CA CYS A 967 47.55 14.66 -27.50
C CYS A 967 47.23 16.00 -28.17
N GLN A 968 47.43 16.09 -29.48
CA GLN A 968 47.05 17.25 -30.28
C GLN A 968 46.50 16.81 -31.64
N GLY A 969 45.72 17.65 -32.30
CA GLY A 969 45.15 17.33 -33.62
C GLY A 969 44.32 18.46 -34.20
N ARG A 970 43.52 18.15 -35.22
CA ARG A 970 42.62 19.09 -35.88
C ARG A 970 41.23 18.48 -36.08
N ILE A 971 40.21 19.28 -35.83
CA ILE A 971 38.80 18.96 -36.09
C ILE A 971 38.28 19.92 -37.16
N LEU A 972 37.75 19.39 -38.26
CA LEU A 972 37.02 20.17 -39.26
C LEU A 972 35.52 20.03 -39.00
N VAL A 973 34.83 21.17 -38.90
CA VAL A 973 33.37 21.22 -38.67
C VAL A 973 32.67 21.59 -39.98
N GLY A 974 31.96 20.64 -40.58
CA GLY A 974 31.47 20.76 -41.96
C GLY A 974 30.19 21.58 -42.10
N GLN A 975 30.30 22.82 -42.62
CA GLN A 975 29.17 23.46 -43.29
C GLN A 975 28.80 22.71 -44.58
N ALA A 976 27.52 22.75 -44.96
CA ALA A 976 26.91 21.83 -45.93
C ALA A 976 27.31 22.10 -47.40
N HIS A 977 28.54 21.78 -47.78
CA HIS A 977 28.93 21.72 -49.20
C HIS A 977 28.22 20.58 -49.93
N LYS A 978 27.46 20.93 -50.97
CA LYS A 978 26.98 19.96 -51.97
C LYS A 978 28.18 19.21 -52.56
N ARG A 979 28.19 17.88 -52.44
CA ARG A 979 29.08 17.01 -53.22
C ARG A 979 28.70 17.09 -54.70
N GLU A 980 29.39 17.92 -55.47
CA GLU A 980 29.49 17.69 -56.91
C GLU A 980 30.24 16.37 -57.14
N ARG A 981 29.73 15.54 -58.05
CA ARG A 981 30.37 14.28 -58.42
C ARG A 981 31.39 14.55 -59.54
N PRO A 982 32.64 14.05 -59.43
CA PRO A 982 33.43 13.75 -60.61
C PRO A 982 32.70 12.71 -61.50
N LEU A 983 32.98 12.76 -62.79
CA LEU A 983 32.54 11.77 -63.79
C LEU A 983 33.38 10.49 -63.74
#